data_AF-A0A9E5L295-F1
#
_entry.id   AF-A0A9E5L295-F1
#
_cell.length_a   1.000
_cell.length_b   1.000
_cell.length_c   1.000
_cell.angle_alpha   90.00
_cell.angle_beta   90.00
_cell.angle_gamma   90.00
#
_symmetry.space_group_name_H-M   'P 1'
#
loop_
_entity.id
_entity.type
_entity.pdbx_description
1 polymer ?
#
loop_
_entity_poly.entity_id
_entity_poly.type
_entity_poly.pdbx_seq_one_letter_code
_entity_poly.pdbx_strand_id
1 'polypeptide(L)'
;MLNKSIIDTSRFNMTAHGATSGDIAPERQAAFRRVEKNPLLKNIPDFVIRQSWFTMAHLVLEKGAKILNIESGKGIYTYAMAAMNPEYHFIGIDRNPDNVQRAKETYRLPNLEFIAGDVQASFVPLQSLDAIINSFTLHEIYSQDQCSMKAVTDALHRHLELLKEDGYIFIQGYASPQNDDYVLMEIPTEARSQNSPDAPLNDAELLISYSENARPHADSSYWGFYLEELPARFPRTRLFRLPHKWAYEFLLRKAKLKEWDEELHKEYTFFTHRGYRQTLKRFGVRVLYSAPHWDQQVIDKYFNKKIRLFNERGDAMGMPETSFMLVGQKVSAQKSLIIQERKVSKDAQTSLQLSAMRDTHDGKIYDMASRGMDLVEVIPYRVTSEGDLNVFVHEGIPRSLMNAVPRNSPNIDGKIWSGHTTEAVSFPREDFDNLRKDHFPSVLKFSKEYFGLKPVMGEMFEEGPGFYPAPDFIDEHIQTVYMNAEKPDKQVTLQRLFGDAEGFSTRGKIREINAQQILDAMAVGFYPTSRLELQIMALYNKLKISYTSWSDSPMNIKVEEPEKTTKIQDILAKLAEEDLRFQPSKGSGGQLKTLQSIFVDEGQNKGGVSGLASRTVDFVINEEETLNTAVVLPLTRKINGEVMAGVVEQYLPVPQRYKGNGYMVNCPSFKLPKDITTFEMARKFIADQFEVPLDCVAKMGESFYSHIGVTPQRIFPFAVSTAGEKGYKKVGRTHGATTYTPLYNLHRLLYLDNYYSFMKVVAMAHQSVLGLDSDLSHENSFTMYAADSKADIRLNGESIMRPSSSSSSSSSSSSSKSEPSLDAK
;
A
#
# COMPACT_ATOMS: atom_id res chain seq x y z
N MET A 1 31.98 -2.42 -50.66
CA MET A 1 32.74 -2.70 -49.42
C MET A 1 31.84 -2.32 -48.26
N LEU A 2 31.20 -3.33 -47.66
CA LEU A 2 30.21 -3.23 -46.59
C LEU A 2 30.89 -3.74 -45.31
N ASN A 3 31.06 -2.88 -44.30
CA ASN A 3 31.46 -3.33 -42.97
C ASN A 3 30.23 -3.35 -42.06
N LYS A 4 29.79 -4.56 -41.72
CA LYS A 4 28.80 -4.83 -40.68
C LYS A 4 29.51 -4.80 -39.32
N SER A 5 29.19 -3.83 -38.47
CA SER A 5 29.41 -3.93 -37.02
C SER A 5 28.06 -4.18 -36.36
N ILE A 6 27.85 -5.43 -35.95
CA ILE A 6 26.68 -5.89 -35.20
C ILE A 6 26.84 -5.40 -33.76
N ILE A 7 25.86 -4.63 -33.27
CA ILE A 7 25.82 -4.09 -31.90
C ILE A 7 25.19 -5.15 -30.99
N ASP A 8 25.96 -5.61 -29.99
CA ASP A 8 25.55 -6.62 -28.99
C ASP A 8 24.80 -5.95 -27.83
N THR A 9 23.48 -5.83 -27.92
CA THR A 9 22.62 -5.26 -26.85
C THR A 9 22.34 -6.22 -25.69
N SER A 10 23.15 -7.29 -25.54
CA SER A 10 22.88 -8.32 -24.55
C SER A 10 23.26 -7.95 -23.12
N ARG A 11 23.97 -6.84 -22.89
CA ARG A 11 24.43 -6.47 -21.55
C ARG A 11 23.46 -5.64 -20.72
N PHE A 12 22.38 -5.13 -21.33
CA PHE A 12 21.40 -4.26 -20.67
C PHE A 12 20.58 -4.95 -19.55
N ASN A 13 20.50 -6.29 -19.52
CA ASN A 13 19.88 -7.06 -18.42
C ASN A 13 20.89 -7.71 -17.45
N MET A 14 22.17 -7.33 -17.50
CA MET A 14 23.22 -7.89 -16.65
C MET A 14 24.28 -6.86 -16.25
N THR A 15 24.01 -6.00 -15.27
CA THR A 15 25.09 -5.26 -14.57
C THR A 15 24.88 -5.24 -13.06
N ALA A 16 24.95 -6.43 -12.47
CA ALA A 16 25.25 -6.65 -11.06
C ALA A 16 26.42 -7.64 -10.91
N HIS A 17 27.63 -7.27 -11.30
CA HIS A 17 28.84 -8.00 -10.93
C HIS A 17 30.01 -7.05 -10.66
N GLY A 18 30.55 -7.17 -9.45
CA GLY A 18 31.73 -6.45 -8.99
C GLY A 18 31.88 -6.45 -7.46
N ALA A 19 31.76 -7.61 -6.81
CA ALA A 19 32.25 -7.77 -5.44
C ALA A 19 32.71 -9.22 -5.26
N THR A 20 34.03 -9.40 -5.19
CA THR A 20 34.67 -10.63 -4.73
C THR A 20 34.24 -10.94 -3.30
N SER A 21 33.99 -12.22 -3.05
CA SER A 21 33.64 -12.80 -1.77
C SER A 21 34.61 -12.40 -0.66
N GLY A 22 34.16 -11.56 0.26
CA GLY A 22 34.87 -11.18 1.48
C GLY A 22 34.12 -10.03 2.16
N ASP A 23 33.54 -10.32 3.32
CA ASP A 23 32.86 -9.40 4.25
C ASP A 23 31.49 -8.84 3.81
N ILE A 24 30.46 -9.66 4.01
CA ILE A 24 29.04 -9.27 3.89
C ILE A 24 28.52 -8.85 5.28
N ALA A 25 28.03 -7.61 5.40
CA ALA A 25 27.43 -7.07 6.62
C ALA A 25 26.15 -7.83 7.06
N PRO A 26 25.83 -7.89 8.37
CA PRO A 26 24.70 -8.67 8.92
C PRO A 26 23.33 -8.33 8.29
N GLU A 27 23.10 -7.09 7.90
CA GLU A 27 21.84 -6.64 7.25
C GLU A 27 21.55 -7.35 5.92
N ARG A 28 22.58 -7.81 5.21
CA ARG A 28 22.39 -8.58 3.97
C ARG A 28 21.93 -10.01 4.25
N GLN A 29 22.17 -10.58 5.44
CA GLN A 29 21.72 -11.94 5.78
C GLN A 29 20.21 -12.06 6.01
N ALA A 30 19.48 -10.97 6.27
CA ALA A 30 18.03 -11.00 6.44
C ALA A 30 17.29 -11.18 5.10
N ALA A 31 17.83 -10.63 4.00
CA ALA A 31 17.32 -10.88 2.65
C ALA A 31 17.57 -12.34 2.20
N PHE A 32 18.61 -12.99 2.74
CA PHE A 32 19.05 -14.34 2.37
C PHE A 32 18.04 -15.45 2.71
N ARG A 33 17.16 -15.29 3.71
CA ARG A 33 16.21 -16.36 4.08
C ARG A 33 15.01 -16.48 3.11
N ARG A 34 14.70 -15.45 2.33
CA ARG A 34 13.51 -15.39 1.43
C ARG A 34 13.69 -16.16 0.11
N VAL A 35 14.94 -16.28 -0.36
CA VAL A 35 15.31 -16.99 -1.62
C VAL A 35 15.44 -18.51 -1.41
N GLU A 36 15.63 -18.96 -0.16
CA GLU A 36 15.94 -20.37 0.15
C GLU A 36 14.79 -21.37 -0.09
N LYS A 37 13.54 -20.92 -0.23
CA LYS A 37 12.38 -21.82 -0.41
C LYS A 37 12.05 -22.15 -1.87
N ASN A 38 12.40 -21.30 -2.84
CA ASN A 38 12.18 -21.61 -4.25
C ASN A 38 13.54 -21.93 -4.93
N PRO A 39 13.87 -23.21 -5.16
CA PRO A 39 15.15 -23.60 -5.75
C PRO A 39 15.38 -22.99 -7.15
N LEU A 40 14.31 -22.56 -7.84
CA LEU A 40 14.39 -21.90 -9.15
C LEU A 40 15.01 -20.49 -9.05
N LEU A 41 14.94 -19.83 -7.89
CA LEU A 41 15.42 -18.45 -7.70
C LEU A 41 16.83 -18.36 -7.12
N LYS A 42 17.45 -19.48 -6.74
CA LYS A 42 18.73 -19.52 -6.01
C LYS A 42 19.88 -18.74 -6.68
N ASN A 43 19.90 -18.72 -8.01
CA ASN A 43 20.95 -18.05 -8.80
C ASN A 43 20.48 -16.71 -9.40
N ILE A 44 19.29 -16.25 -9.03
CA ILE A 44 18.74 -14.98 -9.51
C ILE A 44 19.12 -13.89 -8.50
N PRO A 45 19.65 -12.74 -8.95
CA PRO A 45 20.00 -11.65 -8.03
C PRO A 45 18.78 -11.10 -7.28
N ASP A 46 18.95 -10.80 -5.99
CA ASP A 46 17.86 -10.35 -5.10
C ASP A 46 17.09 -9.14 -5.63
N PHE A 47 17.78 -8.17 -6.24
CA PHE A 47 17.12 -6.99 -6.80
C PHE A 47 16.19 -7.35 -7.96
N VAL A 48 16.52 -8.39 -8.75
CA VAL A 48 15.65 -8.90 -9.82
C VAL A 48 14.42 -9.57 -9.22
N ILE A 49 14.60 -10.40 -8.18
CA ILE A 49 13.49 -11.07 -7.48
C ILE A 49 12.52 -10.03 -6.89
N ARG A 50 13.05 -9.04 -6.18
CA ARG A 50 12.27 -7.95 -5.58
C ARG A 50 11.51 -7.16 -6.62
N GLN A 51 12.17 -6.78 -7.71
CA GLN A 51 11.55 -6.06 -8.82
C GLN A 51 10.45 -6.89 -9.50
N SER A 52 10.66 -8.21 -9.64
CA SER A 52 9.68 -9.12 -10.21
C SER A 52 8.47 -9.27 -9.30
N TRP A 53 8.66 -9.40 -7.98
CA TRP A 53 7.55 -9.41 -7.01
C TRP A 53 6.81 -8.08 -7.06
N PHE A 54 7.53 -6.96 -7.01
CA PHE A 54 6.95 -5.61 -7.03
C PHE A 54 6.08 -5.39 -8.26
N THR A 55 6.50 -5.85 -9.45
CA THR A 55 5.66 -5.77 -10.65
C THR A 55 4.43 -6.67 -10.57
N MET A 56 4.59 -7.91 -10.11
CA MET A 56 3.47 -8.85 -10.00
C MET A 56 2.46 -8.45 -8.91
N ALA A 57 2.89 -7.78 -7.85
CA ALA A 57 2.02 -7.22 -6.82
C ALA A 57 1.02 -6.20 -7.37
N HIS A 58 1.32 -5.54 -8.50
CA HIS A 58 0.38 -4.63 -9.17
C HIS A 58 -0.58 -5.32 -10.14
N LEU A 59 -0.47 -6.64 -10.32
CA LEU A 59 -1.20 -7.44 -11.30
C LEU A 59 -1.98 -8.56 -10.60
N VAL A 60 -3.22 -8.26 -10.19
CA VAL A 60 -4.12 -9.22 -9.56
C VAL A 60 -4.90 -9.99 -10.63
N LEU A 61 -4.38 -11.17 -11.03
CA LEU A 61 -4.80 -11.92 -12.23
C LEU A 61 -5.39 -13.30 -11.90
N GLU A 62 -6.26 -13.81 -12.77
CA GLU A 62 -6.87 -15.14 -12.59
C GLU A 62 -5.88 -16.27 -12.90
N LYS A 63 -6.03 -17.43 -12.26
CA LYS A 63 -5.22 -18.61 -12.56
C LYS A 63 -5.28 -18.93 -14.07
N GLY A 64 -4.12 -19.15 -14.68
CA GLY A 64 -3.98 -19.37 -16.12
C GLY A 64 -3.85 -18.11 -16.97
N ALA A 65 -3.74 -16.92 -16.37
CA ALA A 65 -3.53 -15.66 -17.09
C ALA A 65 -2.29 -15.71 -18.00
N LYS A 66 -2.41 -15.09 -19.18
CA LYS A 66 -1.33 -14.93 -20.16
C LYS A 66 -0.74 -13.53 -20.09
N ILE A 67 0.56 -13.46 -19.79
CA ILE A 67 1.27 -12.23 -19.48
C ILE A 67 2.41 -12.04 -20.49
N LEU A 68 2.46 -10.87 -21.10
CA LEU A 68 3.54 -10.50 -22.03
C LEU A 68 4.48 -9.49 -21.36
N ASN A 69 5.77 -9.80 -21.33
CA ASN A 69 6.83 -8.87 -20.94
C ASN A 69 7.56 -8.33 -22.18
N ILE A 70 7.45 -7.02 -22.40
CA ILE A 70 8.06 -6.32 -23.53
C ILE A 70 9.54 -6.07 -23.26
N GLU A 71 10.38 -6.15 -24.31
CA GLU A 71 11.84 -5.96 -24.22
C GLU A 71 12.48 -6.81 -23.11
N SER A 72 12.17 -8.11 -23.14
CA SER A 72 12.60 -9.07 -22.13
C SER A 72 14.12 -9.28 -22.04
N GLY A 73 14.90 -8.76 -23.00
CA GLY A 73 16.34 -8.91 -23.11
C GLY A 73 16.77 -10.36 -22.94
N LYS A 74 17.75 -10.61 -22.06
CA LYS A 74 18.24 -11.97 -21.74
C LYS A 74 17.25 -12.84 -20.96
N GLY A 75 16.05 -12.35 -20.63
CA GLY A 75 14.97 -13.15 -20.06
C GLY A 75 15.00 -13.40 -18.55
N ILE A 76 16.03 -12.95 -17.82
CA ILE A 76 16.16 -13.19 -16.36
C ILE A 76 14.96 -12.65 -15.58
N TYR A 77 14.46 -11.48 -15.97
CA TYR A 77 13.34 -10.82 -15.31
C TYR A 77 12.01 -11.56 -15.55
N THR A 78 11.75 -11.94 -16.81
CA THR A 78 10.58 -12.76 -17.17
C THR A 78 10.63 -14.13 -16.49
N TYR A 79 11.81 -14.74 -16.40
CA TYR A 79 12.03 -16.00 -15.71
C TYR A 79 11.70 -15.90 -14.22
N ALA A 80 12.20 -14.86 -13.53
CA ALA A 80 11.92 -14.66 -12.11
C ALA A 80 10.42 -14.49 -11.85
N MET A 81 9.71 -13.70 -12.66
CA MET A 81 8.25 -13.58 -12.58
C MET A 81 7.55 -14.94 -12.79
N ALA A 82 7.96 -15.71 -13.81
CA ALA A 82 7.39 -17.03 -14.11
C ALA A 82 7.67 -18.08 -13.02
N ALA A 83 8.84 -18.05 -12.40
CA ALA A 83 9.22 -18.96 -11.32
C ALA A 83 8.46 -18.69 -10.01
N MET A 84 8.09 -17.42 -9.76
CA MET A 84 7.30 -17.02 -8.60
C MET A 84 5.80 -17.25 -8.77
N ASN A 85 5.31 -17.30 -10.01
CA ASN A 85 3.89 -17.40 -10.33
C ASN A 85 3.64 -18.56 -11.32
N PRO A 86 3.84 -19.82 -10.87
CA PRO A 86 3.71 -21.01 -11.73
C PRO A 86 2.31 -21.20 -12.34
N GLU A 87 1.31 -20.53 -11.78
CA GLU A 87 -0.08 -20.56 -12.23
C GLU A 87 -0.37 -19.66 -13.45
N TYR A 88 0.57 -18.80 -13.84
CA TYR A 88 0.45 -17.92 -15.01
C TYR A 88 1.39 -18.34 -16.13
N HIS A 89 1.02 -17.97 -17.36
CA HIS A 89 1.85 -18.20 -18.54
C HIS A 89 2.52 -16.90 -18.98
N PHE A 90 3.85 -16.92 -19.07
CA PHE A 90 4.66 -15.75 -19.41
C PHE A 90 5.27 -15.87 -20.80
N ILE A 91 5.22 -14.77 -21.55
CA ILE A 91 5.85 -14.60 -22.85
C ILE A 91 6.83 -13.42 -22.73
N GLY A 92 8.12 -13.66 -22.91
CA GLY A 92 9.12 -12.61 -23.07
C GLY A 92 9.36 -12.33 -24.56
N ILE A 93 9.14 -11.10 -25.01
CA ILE A 93 9.44 -10.68 -26.38
C ILE A 93 10.65 -9.74 -26.40
N ASP A 94 11.54 -9.89 -27.37
CA ASP A 94 12.64 -8.96 -27.61
C ASP A 94 12.97 -8.87 -29.10
N ARG A 95 13.40 -7.70 -29.57
CA ARG A 95 13.79 -7.48 -30.97
C ARG A 95 15.15 -8.10 -31.30
N ASN A 96 16.03 -8.26 -30.31
CA ASN A 96 17.34 -8.86 -30.52
C ASN A 96 17.26 -10.41 -30.47
N PRO A 97 17.46 -11.10 -31.61
CA PRO A 97 17.39 -12.56 -31.66
C PRO A 97 18.44 -13.26 -30.78
N ASP A 98 19.62 -12.65 -30.58
CA ASP A 98 20.69 -13.24 -29.75
C ASP A 98 20.31 -13.20 -28.26
N ASN A 99 19.60 -12.17 -27.82
CA ASN A 99 19.07 -12.06 -26.47
C ASN A 99 18.04 -13.17 -26.20
N VAL A 100 17.12 -13.36 -27.13
CA VAL A 100 16.09 -14.39 -27.05
C VAL A 100 16.69 -15.79 -27.09
N GLN A 101 17.69 -16.02 -27.94
CA GLN A 101 18.36 -17.32 -28.01
C GLN A 101 19.03 -17.66 -26.68
N ARG A 102 19.78 -16.71 -26.09
CA ARG A 102 20.37 -16.87 -24.76
C ARG A 102 19.31 -17.11 -23.68
N ALA A 103 18.18 -16.41 -23.75
CA ALA A 103 17.07 -16.60 -22.82
C ALA A 103 16.51 -18.02 -22.88
N LYS A 104 16.25 -18.56 -24.10
CA LYS A 104 15.76 -19.93 -24.32
C LYS A 104 16.74 -21.02 -23.86
N GLU A 105 18.03 -20.76 -24.00
CA GLU A 105 19.09 -21.68 -23.55
C GLU A 105 19.21 -21.70 -22.04
N THR A 106 19.11 -20.53 -21.39
CA THR A 106 19.37 -20.36 -19.96
C THR A 106 18.15 -20.63 -19.09
N TYR A 107 16.97 -20.18 -19.51
CA TYR A 107 15.77 -20.12 -18.68
C TYR A 107 14.65 -20.98 -19.29
N ARG A 108 14.31 -22.07 -18.60
CA ARG A 108 13.27 -23.02 -19.04
C ARG A 108 12.32 -23.33 -17.89
N LEU A 109 11.04 -23.09 -18.12
CA LEU A 109 9.94 -23.44 -17.23
C LEU A 109 8.73 -23.87 -18.08
N PRO A 110 7.81 -24.71 -17.56
CA PRO A 110 6.63 -25.15 -18.32
C PRO A 110 5.67 -24.00 -18.66
N ASN A 111 5.77 -22.88 -17.94
CA ASN A 111 4.90 -21.72 -18.06
C ASN A 111 5.61 -20.49 -18.68
N LEU A 112 6.74 -20.67 -19.37
CA LEU A 112 7.56 -19.59 -19.91
C LEU A 112 7.93 -19.82 -21.38
N GLU A 113 7.69 -18.80 -22.22
CA GLU A 113 8.11 -18.75 -23.62
C GLU A 113 8.91 -17.47 -23.91
N PHE A 114 9.86 -17.54 -24.84
CA PHE A 114 10.56 -16.38 -25.39
C PHE A 114 10.40 -16.28 -26.91
N ILE A 115 10.15 -15.07 -27.41
CA ILE A 115 9.88 -14.80 -28.83
C ILE A 115 10.81 -13.68 -29.31
N ALA A 116 11.49 -13.91 -30.45
CA ALA A 116 12.25 -12.90 -31.14
C ALA A 116 11.35 -12.20 -32.15
N GLY A 117 11.17 -10.89 -31.99
CA GLY A 117 10.29 -10.13 -32.88
C GLY A 117 10.01 -8.72 -32.39
N ASP A 118 9.40 -7.94 -33.28
CA ASP A 118 8.85 -6.64 -32.93
C ASP A 118 7.45 -6.81 -32.32
N VAL A 119 7.18 -6.19 -31.18
CA VAL A 119 5.85 -6.16 -30.57
C VAL A 119 4.81 -5.48 -31.48
N GLN A 120 5.25 -4.63 -32.41
CA GLN A 120 4.38 -4.07 -33.44
C GLN A 120 3.90 -5.10 -34.47
N ALA A 121 4.58 -6.24 -34.59
CA ALA A 121 4.19 -7.32 -35.50
C ALA A 121 3.08 -8.21 -34.89
N SER A 122 2.54 -9.11 -35.71
CA SER A 122 1.55 -10.11 -35.25
C SER A 122 2.27 -11.39 -34.80
N PHE A 123 2.50 -11.54 -33.50
CA PHE A 123 3.13 -12.72 -32.90
C PHE A 123 2.19 -13.49 -31.94
N VAL A 124 1.12 -12.84 -31.46
CA VAL A 124 0.01 -13.46 -30.74
C VAL A 124 -1.33 -12.97 -31.31
N PRO A 125 -2.43 -13.73 -31.13
CA PRO A 125 -3.76 -13.27 -31.55
C PRO A 125 -4.18 -11.98 -30.83
N LEU A 126 -5.00 -11.17 -31.48
CA LEU A 126 -5.64 -10.02 -30.84
C LEU A 126 -6.49 -10.48 -29.66
N GLN A 127 -6.63 -9.62 -28.64
CA GLN A 127 -7.47 -9.89 -27.46
C GLN A 127 -7.17 -11.24 -26.78
N SER A 128 -5.91 -11.64 -26.71
CA SER A 128 -5.49 -12.94 -26.17
C SER A 128 -4.73 -12.85 -24.85
N LEU A 129 -4.23 -11.66 -24.50
CA LEU A 129 -3.43 -11.43 -23.31
C LEU A 129 -4.27 -10.89 -22.15
N ASP A 130 -3.96 -11.34 -20.94
CA ASP A 130 -4.58 -10.88 -19.70
C ASP A 130 -3.79 -9.72 -19.08
N ALA A 131 -2.47 -9.68 -19.32
CA ALA A 131 -1.63 -8.55 -18.92
C ALA A 131 -0.46 -8.29 -19.87
N ILE A 132 -0.04 -7.02 -19.96
CA ILE A 132 1.19 -6.59 -20.63
C ILE A 132 2.03 -5.75 -19.65
N ILE A 133 3.32 -6.07 -19.57
CA ILE A 133 4.30 -5.40 -18.71
C ILE A 133 5.25 -4.57 -19.59
N ASN A 134 5.32 -3.27 -19.29
CA ASN A 134 6.30 -2.32 -19.82
C ASN A 134 7.13 -1.79 -18.65
N SER A 135 8.22 -2.47 -18.29
CA SER A 135 9.12 -2.03 -17.22
C SER A 135 10.38 -1.41 -17.84
N PHE A 136 10.47 -0.08 -17.75
CA PHE A 136 11.53 0.75 -18.33
C PHE A 136 11.73 0.55 -19.85
N THR A 137 10.65 0.27 -20.59
CA THR A 137 10.73 0.00 -22.04
C THR A 137 10.33 1.19 -22.91
N LEU A 138 9.33 1.97 -22.49
CA LEU A 138 8.75 3.00 -23.37
C LEU A 138 9.74 4.14 -23.72
N HIS A 139 10.71 4.40 -22.84
CA HIS A 139 11.74 5.42 -23.08
C HIS A 139 12.81 4.93 -24.08
N GLU A 140 13.00 3.62 -24.20
CA GLU A 140 13.84 3.00 -25.24
C GLU A 140 13.14 3.14 -26.60
N ILE A 141 11.84 2.83 -26.69
CA ILE A 141 11.04 3.06 -27.90
C ILE A 141 11.10 4.53 -28.32
N TYR A 142 10.93 5.44 -27.37
CA TYR A 142 11.04 6.88 -27.59
C TYR A 142 12.40 7.27 -28.17
N SER A 143 13.49 6.85 -27.51
CA SER A 143 14.85 7.24 -27.89
C SER A 143 15.29 6.63 -29.23
N GLN A 144 14.92 5.37 -29.49
CA GLN A 144 15.24 4.66 -30.74
C GLN A 144 14.54 5.26 -31.96
N ASP A 145 13.32 5.79 -31.78
CA ASP A 145 12.54 6.44 -32.85
C ASP A 145 12.74 7.97 -32.86
N GLN A 146 13.99 8.42 -32.68
CA GLN A 146 14.36 9.86 -32.75
C GLN A 146 13.52 10.75 -31.82
N CYS A 147 13.24 10.26 -30.61
CA CYS A 147 12.49 10.99 -29.59
C CYS A 147 11.04 11.31 -30.04
N SER A 148 10.43 10.37 -30.77
CA SER A 148 9.07 10.45 -31.30
C SER A 148 8.04 10.03 -30.26
N MET A 149 7.25 11.01 -29.81
CA MET A 149 6.07 10.74 -28.98
C MET A 149 5.04 9.85 -29.69
N LYS A 150 4.98 9.95 -31.03
CA LYS A 150 4.06 9.19 -31.86
C LYS A 150 4.37 7.69 -31.80
N ALA A 151 5.63 7.28 -31.87
CA ALA A 151 6.01 5.87 -31.78
C ALA A 151 5.58 5.24 -30.45
N VAL A 152 5.75 5.95 -29.33
CA VAL A 152 5.28 5.47 -28.03
C VAL A 152 3.76 5.31 -28.02
N THR A 153 3.02 6.30 -28.55
CA THR A 153 1.55 6.22 -28.59
C THR A 153 1.03 5.12 -29.51
N ASP A 154 1.66 4.91 -30.66
CA ASP A 154 1.31 3.85 -31.60
C ASP A 154 1.60 2.47 -30.96
N ALA A 155 2.72 2.35 -30.25
CA ALA A 155 3.06 1.13 -29.52
C ALA A 155 2.08 0.80 -28.39
N LEU A 156 1.71 1.80 -27.59
CA LEU A 156 0.68 1.64 -26.56
C LEU A 156 -0.67 1.25 -27.16
N HIS A 157 -1.08 1.87 -28.27
CA HIS A 157 -2.30 1.50 -28.98
C HIS A 157 -2.27 0.03 -29.39
N ARG A 158 -1.15 -0.44 -29.98
CA ARG A 158 -0.97 -1.83 -30.35
C ARG A 158 -1.02 -2.79 -29.16
N HIS A 159 -0.39 -2.45 -28.03
CA HIS A 159 -0.48 -3.25 -26.80
C HIS A 159 -1.95 -3.44 -26.37
N LEU A 160 -2.75 -2.38 -26.45
CA LEU A 160 -4.18 -2.45 -26.09
C LEU A 160 -5.00 -3.32 -27.04
N GLU A 161 -4.62 -3.47 -28.32
CA GLU A 161 -5.28 -4.41 -29.24
C GLU A 161 -5.05 -5.87 -28.86
N LEU A 162 -3.89 -6.19 -28.28
CA LEU A 162 -3.53 -7.55 -27.86
C LEU A 162 -4.23 -7.95 -26.55
N LEU A 163 -4.56 -6.98 -25.69
CA LEU A 163 -5.25 -7.23 -24.42
C LEU A 163 -6.71 -7.63 -24.62
N LYS A 164 -7.17 -8.59 -23.82
CA LYS A 164 -8.60 -8.87 -23.60
C LYS A 164 -9.29 -7.65 -22.99
N GLU A 165 -10.62 -7.62 -23.10
CA GLU A 165 -11.43 -6.78 -22.21
C GLU A 165 -11.12 -7.12 -20.74
N ASP A 166 -11.10 -6.11 -19.87
CA ASP A 166 -10.65 -6.18 -18.47
C ASP A 166 -9.15 -6.50 -18.29
N GLY A 167 -8.38 -6.69 -19.37
CA GLY A 167 -6.94 -6.96 -19.32
C GLY A 167 -6.13 -5.76 -18.82
N TYR A 168 -4.97 -6.04 -18.22
CA TYR A 168 -4.13 -5.06 -17.55
C TYR A 168 -2.93 -4.62 -18.40
N ILE A 169 -2.60 -3.33 -18.36
CA ILE A 169 -1.30 -2.83 -18.79
C ILE A 169 -0.58 -2.22 -17.60
N PHE A 170 0.59 -2.76 -17.28
CA PHE A 170 1.48 -2.24 -16.27
C PHE A 170 2.60 -1.46 -16.95
N ILE A 171 2.82 -0.23 -16.50
CA ILE A 171 3.89 0.64 -16.97
C ILE A 171 4.71 1.07 -15.75
N GLN A 172 5.99 0.76 -15.79
CA GLN A 172 6.99 1.35 -14.93
C GLN A 172 8.00 2.08 -15.80
N GLY A 173 8.32 3.33 -15.46
CA GLY A 173 9.26 4.13 -16.24
C GLY A 173 9.72 5.35 -15.48
N TYR A 174 10.15 6.38 -16.20
CA TYR A 174 10.52 7.67 -15.62
C TYR A 174 9.56 8.73 -16.13
N ALA A 175 9.02 9.56 -15.23
CA ALA A 175 8.20 10.67 -15.64
C ALA A 175 9.00 11.97 -15.67
N SER A 176 8.72 12.80 -16.68
CA SER A 176 9.23 14.16 -16.72
C SER A 176 8.68 14.97 -15.54
N PRO A 177 9.50 15.82 -14.91
CA PRO A 177 9.00 16.82 -13.99
C PRO A 177 7.85 17.63 -14.60
N GLN A 178 6.90 18.09 -13.77
CA GLN A 178 5.65 18.66 -14.26
C GLN A 178 5.82 19.98 -15.02
N ASN A 179 6.84 20.77 -14.67
CA ASN A 179 7.15 22.05 -15.27
C ASN A 179 8.52 21.99 -15.92
N ASP A 180 8.70 22.72 -17.02
CA ASP A 180 9.99 23.00 -17.65
C ASP A 180 10.77 24.08 -16.86
N ASP A 181 10.79 23.93 -15.54
CA ASP A 181 11.49 24.84 -14.64
C ASP A 181 12.99 24.52 -14.62
N TYR A 182 13.79 25.54 -14.31
CA TYR A 182 15.19 25.33 -13.93
C TYR A 182 15.27 24.96 -12.45
N VAL A 183 16.31 24.22 -12.10
CA VAL A 183 16.66 23.89 -10.72
C VAL A 183 18.10 24.25 -10.46
N LEU A 184 18.44 24.34 -9.18
CA LEU A 184 19.79 24.50 -8.70
C LEU A 184 20.28 23.15 -8.15
N MET A 185 21.35 22.61 -8.73
CA MET A 185 22.00 21.39 -8.28
C MET A 185 23.34 21.72 -7.64
N GLU A 186 23.49 21.41 -6.35
CA GLU A 186 24.72 21.62 -5.61
C GLU A 186 25.45 20.30 -5.38
N ILE A 187 26.68 20.20 -5.90
CA ILE A 187 27.50 18.99 -5.95
C ILE A 187 28.78 19.21 -5.13
N PRO A 188 29.18 18.30 -4.23
CA PRO A 188 30.45 18.42 -3.52
C PRO A 188 31.67 18.37 -4.44
N THR A 189 32.65 19.20 -4.13
CA THR A 189 33.97 19.18 -4.76
C THR A 189 34.77 18.00 -4.17
N GLU A 190 34.67 16.82 -4.78
CA GLU A 190 35.57 15.72 -4.43
C GLU A 190 36.97 16.01 -4.99
N ALA A 191 38.01 15.89 -4.15
CA ALA A 191 39.39 16.07 -4.59
C ALA A 191 39.75 14.96 -5.59
N ARG A 192 40.23 15.32 -6.79
CA ARG A 192 40.85 14.35 -7.69
C ARG A 192 41.99 13.65 -6.93
N SER A 193 41.94 12.32 -6.86
CA SER A 193 43.15 11.55 -6.51
C SER A 193 44.23 11.94 -7.50
N GLN A 194 45.27 12.63 -7.04
CA GLN A 194 46.35 13.14 -7.90
C GLN A 194 47.17 12.02 -8.58
N ASN A 195 46.89 10.75 -8.26
CA ASN A 195 47.71 9.60 -8.66
C ASN A 195 47.11 8.73 -9.79
N SER A 196 46.05 9.16 -10.49
CA SER A 196 45.47 8.35 -11.58
C SER A 196 44.82 9.22 -12.67
N PRO A 197 45.51 9.44 -13.81
CA PRO A 197 44.95 10.11 -15.00
C PRO A 197 43.71 9.40 -15.57
N ASP A 198 43.58 8.09 -15.31
CA ASP A 198 42.44 7.24 -15.72
C ASP A 198 41.31 7.18 -14.68
N ALA A 199 41.35 8.02 -13.64
CA ALA A 199 40.29 8.06 -12.64
C ALA A 199 38.97 8.57 -13.26
N PRO A 200 37.81 7.95 -12.94
CA PRO A 200 36.53 8.41 -13.44
C PRO A 200 36.27 9.88 -13.08
N LEU A 201 35.57 10.59 -13.96
CA LEU A 201 35.16 11.98 -13.70
C LEU A 201 34.41 12.05 -12.37
N ASN A 202 34.67 13.09 -11.57
CA ASN A 202 33.83 13.36 -10.41
C ASN A 202 32.42 13.81 -10.87
N ASP A 203 31.44 13.77 -9.98
CA ASP A 203 30.04 14.09 -10.33
C ASP A 203 29.87 15.47 -10.99
N ALA A 204 30.66 16.48 -10.62
CA ALA A 204 30.57 17.82 -11.21
C ALA A 204 31.14 17.87 -12.64
N GLU A 205 32.31 17.27 -12.87
CA GLU A 205 32.91 17.17 -14.21
C GLU A 205 32.07 16.28 -15.14
N LEU A 206 31.46 15.23 -14.59
CA LEU A 206 30.54 14.37 -15.32
C LEU A 206 29.28 15.13 -15.76
N LEU A 207 28.74 16.00 -14.90
CA LEU A 207 27.59 16.84 -15.25
C LEU A 207 27.94 17.83 -16.38
N ILE A 208 29.13 18.44 -16.33
CA ILE A 208 29.59 19.36 -17.39
C ILE A 208 29.71 18.59 -18.72
N SER A 209 30.39 17.45 -18.71
CA SER A 209 30.48 16.59 -19.90
C SER A 209 29.09 16.16 -20.40
N TYR A 210 28.15 15.82 -19.50
CA TYR A 210 26.79 15.48 -19.88
C TYR A 210 26.07 16.64 -20.57
N SER A 211 26.24 17.87 -20.06
CA SER A 211 25.61 19.07 -20.62
C SER A 211 26.09 19.41 -22.03
N GLU A 212 27.26 18.92 -22.45
CA GLU A 212 27.80 19.13 -23.79
C GLU A 212 27.44 17.99 -24.76
N ASN A 213 27.25 16.77 -24.24
CA ASN A 213 27.21 15.55 -25.04
C ASN A 213 25.88 14.76 -24.98
N ALA A 214 24.89 15.23 -24.21
CA ALA A 214 23.57 14.59 -24.16
C ALA A 214 22.88 14.61 -25.53
N ARG A 215 22.11 13.56 -25.87
CA ARG A 215 21.44 13.42 -27.19
C ARG A 215 22.38 13.62 -28.37
N PRO A 216 23.43 12.81 -28.52
CA PRO A 216 24.23 12.81 -29.73
C PRO A 216 23.32 12.47 -30.92
N HIS A 217 23.02 13.47 -31.73
CA HIS A 217 22.31 13.37 -33.00
C HIS A 217 23.30 13.54 -34.16
N ALA A 218 22.83 13.37 -35.40
CA ALA A 218 23.69 13.52 -36.58
C ALA A 218 24.33 14.92 -36.69
N ASP A 219 23.72 15.95 -36.11
CA ASP A 219 24.25 17.32 -36.05
C ASP A 219 24.61 17.68 -34.60
N SER A 220 25.88 17.99 -34.37
CA SER A 220 26.46 18.36 -33.07
C SER A 220 25.84 19.62 -32.46
N SER A 221 25.18 20.45 -33.27
CA SER A 221 24.52 21.68 -32.81
C SER A 221 23.28 21.41 -31.94
N TYR A 222 22.76 20.17 -31.97
CA TYR A 222 21.62 19.74 -31.15
C TYR A 222 22.03 18.94 -29.91
N TRP A 223 23.33 18.76 -29.68
CA TRP A 223 23.83 18.04 -28.52
C TRP A 223 23.75 18.94 -27.28
N GLY A 224 23.61 18.29 -26.13
CA GLY A 224 23.70 18.94 -24.84
C GLY A 224 22.43 19.64 -24.35
N PHE A 225 22.60 20.44 -23.31
CA PHE A 225 21.56 21.24 -22.68
C PHE A 225 22.15 22.42 -21.91
N TYR A 226 21.32 23.40 -21.56
CA TYR A 226 21.76 24.56 -20.79
C TYR A 226 22.32 24.17 -19.42
N LEU A 227 23.54 24.59 -19.13
CA LEU A 227 24.19 24.48 -17.83
C LEU A 227 24.90 25.79 -17.52
N GLU A 228 24.64 26.34 -16.34
CA GLU A 228 25.28 27.55 -15.84
C GLU A 228 25.86 27.27 -14.45
N GLU A 229 27.16 27.49 -14.26
CA GLU A 229 27.78 27.41 -12.93
C GLU A 229 27.58 28.74 -12.20
N LEU A 230 27.08 28.66 -10.97
CA LEU A 230 26.81 29.79 -10.08
C LEU A 230 27.74 29.76 -8.86
N PRO A 231 27.87 30.88 -8.12
CA PRO A 231 28.57 30.88 -6.85
C PRO A 231 27.96 29.85 -5.87
N ALA A 232 28.82 29.00 -5.31
CA ALA A 232 28.42 27.96 -4.36
C ALA A 232 27.75 28.55 -3.11
N ARG A 233 26.73 27.87 -2.58
CA ARG A 233 26.07 28.27 -1.32
C ARG A 233 26.75 27.66 -0.10
N PHE A 234 27.45 26.54 -0.30
CA PHE A 234 28.14 25.83 0.76
C PHE A 234 29.66 25.75 0.49
N PRO A 235 30.49 25.64 1.54
CA PRO A 235 31.91 25.41 1.35
C PRO A 235 32.18 24.06 0.66
N ARG A 236 33.17 24.04 -0.25
CA ARG A 236 33.61 22.82 -0.98
C ARG A 236 32.50 22.16 -1.81
N THR A 237 31.62 22.97 -2.38
CA THR A 237 30.61 22.55 -3.36
C THR A 237 30.70 23.41 -4.62
N ARG A 238 30.08 22.94 -5.69
CA ARG A 238 29.81 23.68 -6.92
C ARG A 238 28.31 23.71 -7.14
N LEU A 239 27.79 24.86 -7.54
CA LEU A 239 26.37 25.07 -7.76
C LEU A 239 26.10 25.24 -9.25
N PHE A 240 25.13 24.51 -9.78
CA PHE A 240 24.75 24.56 -11.18
C PHE A 240 23.27 24.89 -11.34
N ARG A 241 22.94 25.75 -12.28
CA ARG A 241 21.58 26.00 -12.75
C ARG A 241 21.37 25.29 -14.08
N LEU A 242 20.34 24.45 -14.15
CA LEU A 242 20.03 23.61 -15.31
C LEU A 242 18.53 23.24 -15.35
N PRO A 243 17.98 22.83 -16.51
CA PRO A 243 16.60 22.38 -16.59
C PRO A 243 16.35 21.16 -15.68
N HIS A 244 15.20 21.14 -14.99
CA HIS A 244 14.86 20.11 -14.00
C HIS A 244 14.90 18.69 -14.60
N LYS A 245 14.40 18.53 -15.83
CA LYS A 245 14.47 17.25 -16.56
C LYS A 245 15.90 16.69 -16.58
N TRP A 246 16.88 17.51 -16.96
CA TRP A 246 18.27 17.06 -17.11
C TRP A 246 18.95 16.81 -15.77
N ALA A 247 18.64 17.63 -14.76
CA ALA A 247 19.05 17.36 -13.39
C ALA A 247 18.58 15.98 -12.92
N TYR A 248 17.30 15.66 -13.16
CA TYR A 248 16.72 14.38 -12.77
C TYR A 248 17.35 13.22 -13.54
N GLU A 249 17.43 13.31 -14.87
CA GLU A 249 18.04 12.25 -15.68
C GLU A 249 19.52 12.02 -15.35
N PHE A 250 20.27 13.08 -15.05
CA PHE A 250 21.67 12.96 -14.59
C PHE A 250 21.76 12.10 -13.33
N LEU A 251 20.90 12.36 -12.33
CA LEU A 251 20.92 11.62 -11.07
C LEU A 251 20.62 10.13 -11.26
N LEU A 252 19.72 9.77 -12.19
CA LEU A 252 19.39 8.38 -12.51
C LEU A 252 20.54 7.63 -13.19
N ARG A 253 21.37 8.32 -13.99
CA ARG A 253 22.40 7.69 -14.84
C ARG A 253 23.82 7.78 -14.30
N LYS A 254 24.16 8.73 -13.41
CA LYS A 254 25.55 9.05 -13.04
C LYS A 254 26.38 7.89 -12.49
N ALA A 255 25.76 6.82 -11.96
CA ALA A 255 26.51 5.65 -11.50
C ALA A 255 26.66 4.53 -12.58
N LYS A 256 26.15 4.73 -13.80
CA LYS A 256 26.29 3.83 -14.95
C LYS A 256 27.50 4.18 -15.83
N LEU A 257 28.65 4.48 -15.22
CA LEU A 257 29.84 4.96 -15.95
C LEU A 257 30.34 4.00 -17.05
N LYS A 258 30.12 2.68 -16.88
CA LYS A 258 30.53 1.68 -17.88
C LYS A 258 29.69 1.70 -19.16
N GLU A 259 28.47 2.22 -19.08
CA GLU A 259 27.48 2.26 -20.17
C GLU A 259 27.26 3.72 -20.62
N TRP A 260 28.09 4.65 -20.15
CA TRP A 260 27.84 6.09 -20.27
C TRP A 260 27.56 6.53 -21.72
N ASP A 261 28.41 6.12 -22.67
CA ASP A 261 28.28 6.51 -24.07
C ASP A 261 26.97 6.01 -24.71
N GLU A 262 26.55 4.79 -24.38
CA GLU A 262 25.26 4.23 -24.84
C GLU A 262 24.09 4.98 -24.20
N GLU A 263 24.23 5.34 -22.93
CA GLU A 263 23.21 6.08 -22.18
C GLU A 263 23.07 7.54 -22.63
N LEU A 264 24.12 8.18 -23.16
CA LEU A 264 24.05 9.55 -23.69
C LEU A 264 23.01 9.71 -24.82
N HIS A 265 22.76 8.64 -25.58
CA HIS A 265 21.80 8.60 -26.69
C HIS A 265 20.34 8.52 -26.21
N LYS A 266 20.12 8.24 -24.93
CA LYS A 266 18.79 7.94 -24.38
C LYS A 266 18.21 9.10 -23.59
N GLU A 267 16.95 9.37 -23.86
CA GLU A 267 16.10 10.22 -23.03
C GLU A 267 15.16 9.37 -22.19
N TYR A 268 15.26 9.52 -20.87
CA TYR A 268 14.48 8.72 -19.95
C TYR A 268 13.07 9.30 -19.74
N THR A 269 12.94 10.62 -19.75
CA THR A 269 11.73 11.32 -19.32
C THR A 269 11.06 12.06 -20.48
N PHE A 270 9.97 11.50 -21.00
CA PHE A 270 9.26 12.07 -22.15
C PHE A 270 7.79 12.40 -21.87
N PHE A 271 7.19 11.79 -20.85
CA PHE A 271 5.85 12.11 -20.37
C PHE A 271 5.87 12.52 -18.91
N THR A 272 5.11 13.54 -18.54
CA THR A 272 4.76 13.80 -17.13
C THR A 272 3.80 12.71 -16.62
N HIS A 273 3.59 12.61 -15.30
CA HIS A 273 2.57 11.72 -14.73
C HIS A 273 1.20 11.93 -15.39
N ARG A 274 0.85 13.20 -15.64
CA ARG A 274 -0.40 13.58 -16.32
C ARG A 274 -0.39 13.15 -17.78
N GLY A 275 0.74 13.27 -18.48
CA GLY A 275 0.92 12.84 -19.86
C GLY A 275 0.60 11.35 -20.04
N TYR A 276 1.20 10.49 -19.20
CA TYR A 276 0.90 9.05 -19.19
C TYR A 276 -0.60 8.76 -19.01
N ARG A 277 -1.22 9.36 -17.98
CA ARG A 277 -2.66 9.15 -17.70
C ARG A 277 -3.56 9.64 -18.84
N GLN A 278 -3.28 10.81 -19.40
CA GLN A 278 -4.09 11.38 -20.47
C GLN A 278 -4.01 10.55 -21.75
N THR A 279 -2.83 10.06 -22.11
CA THR A 279 -2.62 9.18 -23.26
C THR A 279 -3.46 7.92 -23.14
N LEU A 280 -3.40 7.22 -22.01
CA LEU A 280 -4.20 6.01 -21.80
C LEU A 280 -5.72 6.30 -21.72
N LYS A 281 -6.14 7.39 -21.08
CA LYS A 281 -7.56 7.81 -21.06
C LYS A 281 -8.09 8.10 -22.47
N ARG A 282 -7.27 8.64 -23.38
CA ARG A 282 -7.63 8.85 -24.79
C ARG A 282 -7.85 7.53 -25.55
N PHE A 283 -7.20 6.45 -25.14
CA PHE A 283 -7.43 5.11 -25.67
C PHE A 283 -8.56 4.34 -24.96
N GLY A 284 -9.30 4.98 -24.05
CA GLY A 284 -10.40 4.35 -23.33
C GLY A 284 -9.95 3.43 -22.22
N VAL A 285 -8.71 3.58 -21.75
CA VAL A 285 -8.16 2.78 -20.65
C VAL A 285 -8.53 3.43 -19.32
N ARG A 286 -9.07 2.63 -18.40
CA ARG A 286 -9.27 3.02 -17.01
C ARG A 286 -7.91 2.97 -16.31
N VAL A 287 -7.36 4.12 -15.93
CA VAL A 287 -6.12 4.16 -15.13
C VAL A 287 -6.47 3.86 -13.68
N LEU A 288 -6.36 2.60 -13.28
CA LEU A 288 -6.73 2.12 -11.94
C LEU A 288 -5.84 2.74 -10.86
N TYR A 289 -4.54 2.86 -11.14
CA TYR A 289 -3.53 3.34 -10.21
C TYR A 289 -2.42 4.07 -10.95
N SER A 290 -1.93 5.17 -10.37
CA SER A 290 -0.66 5.77 -10.77
C SER A 290 0.04 6.36 -9.56
N ALA A 291 1.36 6.14 -9.46
CA ALA A 291 2.13 6.58 -8.31
C ALA A 291 3.58 6.92 -8.69
N PRO A 292 4.14 8.02 -8.14
CA PRO A 292 5.58 8.12 -8.02
C PRO A 292 6.11 7.02 -7.10
N HIS A 293 7.31 6.52 -7.37
CA HIS A 293 7.95 5.46 -6.61
C HIS A 293 9.36 5.87 -6.22
N TRP A 294 9.72 5.59 -4.97
CA TRP A 294 11.03 5.88 -4.37
C TRP A 294 11.63 4.58 -3.85
N ASP A 295 12.50 3.98 -4.65
CA ASP A 295 13.26 2.81 -4.27
C ASP A 295 14.45 3.24 -3.39
N GLN A 296 14.44 2.80 -2.13
CA GLN A 296 15.48 3.17 -1.17
C GLN A 296 16.87 2.68 -1.61
N GLN A 297 16.99 1.52 -2.27
CA GLN A 297 18.28 1.02 -2.75
C GLN A 297 18.81 1.89 -3.89
N VAL A 298 17.92 2.36 -4.77
CA VAL A 298 18.27 3.31 -5.83
C VAL A 298 18.65 4.66 -5.21
N ILE A 299 17.92 5.13 -4.21
CA ILE A 299 18.24 6.37 -3.48
C ILE A 299 19.63 6.28 -2.85
N ASP A 300 19.90 5.22 -2.10
CA ASP A 300 21.17 5.05 -1.39
C ASP A 300 22.34 4.89 -2.37
N LYS A 301 22.11 4.22 -3.51
CA LYS A 301 23.14 3.95 -4.52
C LYS A 301 23.42 5.16 -5.43
N TYR A 302 22.37 5.81 -5.95
CA TYR A 302 22.49 6.81 -7.00
C TYR A 302 22.30 8.23 -6.48
N PHE A 303 21.37 8.47 -5.56
CA PHE A 303 21.02 9.80 -5.07
C PHE A 303 21.87 10.27 -3.88
N ASN A 304 23.03 9.61 -3.65
CA ASN A 304 24.10 9.93 -2.72
C ASN A 304 23.86 11.28 -2.01
N LYS A 305 23.50 11.25 -0.71
CA LYS A 305 23.05 12.38 0.16
C LYS A 305 23.93 13.66 0.14
N LYS A 306 24.98 13.64 -0.66
CA LYS A 306 25.90 14.68 -1.06
C LYS A 306 25.32 15.68 -2.06
N ILE A 307 24.54 15.25 -3.05
CA ILE A 307 23.97 16.17 -4.05
C ILE A 307 22.66 16.76 -3.52
N ARG A 308 22.51 18.08 -3.60
CA ARG A 308 21.31 18.79 -3.15
C ARG A 308 20.61 19.46 -4.32
N LEU A 309 19.29 19.31 -4.39
CA LEU A 309 18.45 20.02 -5.33
C LEU A 309 17.70 21.16 -4.63
N PHE A 310 17.64 22.30 -5.30
CA PHE A 310 16.82 23.43 -4.89
C PHE A 310 16.00 23.92 -6.08
N ASN A 311 14.85 24.51 -5.80
CA ASN A 311 14.11 25.25 -6.82
C ASN A 311 14.87 26.56 -7.18
N GLU A 312 14.41 27.30 -8.19
CA GLU A 312 15.04 28.59 -8.56
C GLU A 312 15.00 29.63 -7.43
N ARG A 313 14.08 29.50 -6.46
CA ARG A 313 14.00 30.41 -5.30
C ARG A 313 15.02 30.06 -4.21
N GLY A 314 15.72 28.94 -4.35
CA GLY A 314 16.70 28.45 -3.38
C GLY A 314 16.11 27.57 -2.26
N ASP A 315 14.83 27.22 -2.32
CA ASP A 315 14.19 26.30 -1.38
C ASP A 315 14.63 24.87 -1.66
N ALA A 316 14.92 24.11 -0.61
CA ALA A 316 15.33 22.71 -0.75
C ALA A 316 14.20 21.87 -1.35
N MET A 317 14.55 21.05 -2.35
CA MET A 317 13.66 20.07 -2.93
C MET A 317 13.90 18.71 -2.27
N GLY A 318 12.85 17.88 -2.20
CA GLY A 318 12.98 16.49 -1.80
C GLY A 318 13.77 15.68 -2.85
N MET A 319 14.09 14.43 -2.50
CA MET A 319 14.63 13.49 -3.49
C MET A 319 13.61 13.29 -4.62
N PRO A 320 14.03 13.36 -5.89
CA PRO A 320 13.13 13.06 -6.99
C PRO A 320 12.72 11.59 -6.93
N GLU A 321 11.62 11.25 -7.57
CA GLU A 321 11.18 9.87 -7.72
C GLU A 321 12.26 9.03 -8.40
N THR A 322 12.37 7.75 -8.07
CA THR A 322 13.30 6.83 -8.75
C THR A 322 12.65 6.20 -9.97
N SER A 323 11.33 6.12 -9.97
CA SER A 323 10.51 5.65 -11.08
C SER A 323 9.06 6.11 -10.91
N PHE A 324 8.26 5.94 -11.96
CA PHE A 324 6.82 6.17 -11.98
C PHE A 324 6.09 4.88 -12.35
N MET A 325 4.99 4.61 -11.66
CA MET A 325 4.17 3.42 -11.82
C MET A 325 2.79 3.79 -12.34
N LEU A 326 2.25 2.97 -13.24
CA LEU A 326 0.88 3.08 -13.72
C LEU A 326 0.31 1.69 -14.01
N VAL A 327 -0.91 1.47 -13.54
CA VAL A 327 -1.73 0.30 -13.88
C VAL A 327 -2.98 0.78 -14.62
N GLY A 328 -3.10 0.37 -15.88
CA GLY A 328 -4.27 0.59 -16.73
C GLY A 328 -5.08 -0.69 -16.91
N GLN A 329 -6.39 -0.56 -16.99
CA GLN A 329 -7.31 -1.64 -17.34
C GLN A 329 -8.02 -1.28 -18.64
N LYS A 330 -7.99 -2.19 -19.62
CA LYS A 330 -8.76 -2.05 -20.84
C LYS A 330 -10.24 -2.23 -20.53
N VAL A 331 -11.04 -1.25 -20.91
CA VAL A 331 -12.49 -1.29 -20.78
C VAL A 331 -13.15 -0.86 -22.09
N SER A 332 -14.34 -1.38 -22.31
CA SER A 332 -15.18 -1.10 -23.47
C SER A 332 -15.72 0.33 -23.43
N ALA A 333 -16.13 0.83 -24.60
CA ALA A 333 -16.81 2.10 -24.70
C ALA A 333 -18.04 2.14 -23.76
N GLN A 334 -18.36 3.33 -23.24
CA GLN A 334 -19.45 3.53 -22.27
C GLN A 334 -19.27 2.84 -20.91
N LYS A 335 -18.08 2.31 -20.60
CA LYS A 335 -17.71 1.90 -19.24
C LYS A 335 -17.02 3.05 -18.50
N SER A 336 -17.17 3.02 -17.18
CA SER A 336 -16.52 3.98 -16.28
C SER A 336 -15.00 3.93 -16.41
N LEU A 337 -14.37 5.10 -16.55
CA LEU A 337 -12.93 5.30 -16.57
C LEU A 337 -12.42 5.95 -15.29
N ILE A 338 -13.21 6.86 -14.73
CA ILE A 338 -12.87 7.58 -13.51
C ILE A 338 -14.12 8.09 -12.82
N ILE A 339 -14.12 8.07 -11.51
CA ILE A 339 -15.12 8.74 -10.67
C ILE A 339 -14.41 9.89 -9.98
N GLN A 340 -14.92 11.12 -10.13
CA GLN A 340 -14.28 12.31 -9.58
C GLN A 340 -15.29 13.31 -9.03
N GLU A 341 -14.87 14.05 -8.00
CA GLU A 341 -15.66 15.15 -7.47
C GLU A 341 -15.76 16.28 -8.51
N ARG A 342 -16.98 16.71 -8.83
CA ARG A 342 -17.23 17.73 -9.84
C ARG A 342 -17.48 19.11 -9.25
N LYS A 343 -18.32 19.18 -8.22
CA LYS A 343 -18.72 20.41 -7.54
C LYS A 343 -19.37 20.11 -6.20
N VAL A 344 -19.32 21.08 -5.29
CA VAL A 344 -20.11 21.07 -4.05
C VAL A 344 -21.61 21.12 -4.40
N SER A 345 -22.42 20.35 -3.67
CA SER A 345 -23.87 20.37 -3.79
C SER A 345 -24.44 21.66 -3.21
N LYS A 346 -25.55 22.14 -3.78
CA LYS A 346 -26.32 23.26 -3.21
C LYS A 346 -27.46 22.78 -2.32
N ASP A 347 -27.75 21.48 -2.31
CA ASP A 347 -28.72 20.91 -1.40
C ASP A 347 -28.13 20.87 0.02
N ALA A 348 -28.95 21.25 1.00
CA ALA A 348 -28.56 21.30 2.41
C ALA A 348 -28.95 20.02 3.18
N GLN A 349 -29.61 19.06 2.53
CA GLN A 349 -30.04 17.82 3.18
C GLN A 349 -28.93 16.78 3.09
N THR A 350 -28.22 16.61 4.19
CA THR A 350 -27.24 15.53 4.37
C THR A 350 -27.92 14.32 5.03
N SER A 351 -27.55 13.12 4.60
CA SER A 351 -27.94 11.85 5.22
C SER A 351 -27.08 11.49 6.45
N LEU A 352 -25.96 12.19 6.65
CA LEU A 352 -25.06 11.95 7.78
C LEU A 352 -25.57 12.63 9.06
N GLN A 353 -25.63 11.86 10.14
CA GLN A 353 -25.99 12.33 11.46
C GLN A 353 -24.73 12.73 12.23
N LEU A 354 -24.69 13.97 12.72
CA LEU A 354 -23.69 14.43 13.67
C LEU A 354 -24.27 14.38 15.08
N SER A 355 -23.55 13.75 16.00
CA SER A 355 -23.86 13.75 17.43
C SER A 355 -22.62 14.15 18.23
N ALA A 356 -22.80 14.58 19.48
CA ALA A 356 -21.70 14.99 20.34
C ALA A 356 -21.70 14.17 21.64
N MET A 357 -20.54 13.64 22.00
CA MET A 357 -20.32 12.86 23.21
C MET A 357 -19.32 13.59 24.11
N ARG A 358 -19.68 13.83 25.37
CA ARG A 358 -18.80 14.43 26.37
C ARG A 358 -18.19 13.34 27.24
N ASP A 359 -16.87 13.35 27.37
CA ASP A 359 -16.18 12.61 28.41
C ASP A 359 -16.44 13.28 29.77
N THR A 360 -17.01 12.54 30.71
CA THR A 360 -17.31 13.03 32.06
C THR A 360 -16.07 13.19 32.95
N HIS A 361 -14.93 12.62 32.58
CA HIS A 361 -13.69 12.70 33.35
C HIS A 361 -12.89 13.97 33.03
N ASP A 362 -12.68 14.29 31.76
CA ASP A 362 -11.88 15.46 31.32
C ASP A 362 -12.72 16.60 30.73
N GLY A 363 -14.02 16.37 30.48
CA GLY A 363 -14.95 17.35 29.92
C GLY A 363 -14.84 17.53 28.41
N LYS A 364 -13.95 16.81 27.71
CA LYS A 364 -13.75 16.92 26.27
C LYS A 364 -14.99 16.45 25.52
N ILE A 365 -15.32 17.18 24.44
CA ILE A 365 -16.44 16.87 23.56
C ILE A 365 -15.90 16.29 22.26
N TYR A 366 -16.46 15.17 21.84
CA TYR A 366 -16.17 14.46 20.60
C TYR A 366 -17.38 14.62 19.67
N ASP A 367 -17.16 15.08 18.44
CA ASP A 367 -18.18 15.01 17.40
C ASP A 367 -18.11 13.64 16.71
N MET A 368 -19.27 13.05 16.47
CA MET A 368 -19.43 11.70 15.94
C MET A 368 -20.29 11.76 14.68
N ALA A 369 -19.77 11.22 13.58
CA ALA A 369 -20.48 11.06 12.33
C ALA A 369 -20.99 9.63 12.19
N SER A 370 -22.28 9.47 11.87
CA SER A 370 -22.89 8.19 11.59
C SER A 370 -23.73 8.24 10.31
N ARG A 371 -23.69 7.18 9.51
CA ARG A 371 -24.65 6.93 8.42
C ARG A 371 -25.97 6.34 8.92
N GLY A 372 -26.08 6.04 10.22
CA GLY A 372 -27.25 5.38 10.79
C GLY A 372 -27.41 3.93 10.32
N MET A 373 -26.32 3.28 9.90
CA MET A 373 -26.33 1.89 9.46
C MET A 373 -25.13 1.13 10.04
N ASP A 374 -25.37 -0.11 10.48
CA ASP A 374 -24.32 -1.06 10.84
C ASP A 374 -24.07 -2.01 9.66
N LEU A 375 -22.81 -2.41 9.48
CA LEU A 375 -22.40 -3.24 8.34
C LEU A 375 -21.78 -4.56 8.77
N VAL A 376 -22.13 -5.62 8.04
CA VAL A 376 -21.43 -6.91 8.06
C VAL A 376 -20.71 -7.08 6.74
N GLU A 377 -19.41 -7.36 6.80
CA GLU A 377 -18.59 -7.69 5.63
C GLU A 377 -18.35 -9.20 5.58
N VAL A 378 -18.77 -9.83 4.49
CA VAL A 378 -18.62 -11.27 4.29
C VAL A 378 -17.47 -11.54 3.32
N ILE A 379 -16.56 -12.44 3.71
CA ILE A 379 -15.52 -13.00 2.84
C ILE A 379 -15.82 -14.48 2.62
N PRO A 380 -16.43 -14.82 1.48
CA PRO A 380 -16.42 -16.19 1.01
C PRO A 380 -15.00 -16.61 0.68
N TYR A 381 -14.63 -17.86 0.99
CA TYR A 381 -13.29 -18.38 0.75
C TYR A 381 -13.33 -19.85 0.36
N ARG A 382 -12.24 -20.33 -0.24
CA ARG A 382 -11.96 -21.76 -0.38
C ARG A 382 -10.48 -22.02 -0.30
N VAL A 383 -10.11 -23.19 0.21
CA VAL A 383 -8.73 -23.69 0.14
C VAL A 383 -8.63 -24.60 -1.10
N THR A 384 -7.66 -24.34 -1.97
CA THR A 384 -7.44 -25.15 -3.18
C THR A 384 -6.88 -26.52 -2.83
N SER A 385 -6.90 -27.46 -3.79
CA SER A 385 -6.21 -28.75 -3.63
C SER A 385 -4.69 -28.62 -3.46
N GLU A 386 -4.13 -27.48 -3.86
CA GLU A 386 -2.70 -27.14 -3.74
C GLU A 386 -2.38 -26.51 -2.37
N GLY A 387 -3.40 -26.22 -1.55
CA GLY A 387 -3.26 -25.61 -0.22
C GLY A 387 -3.37 -24.08 -0.21
N ASP A 388 -3.59 -23.45 -1.36
CA ASP A 388 -3.72 -22.00 -1.48
C ASP A 388 -5.07 -21.50 -0.97
N LEU A 389 -5.05 -20.33 -0.33
CA LEU A 389 -6.26 -19.63 0.07
C LEU A 389 -6.76 -18.72 -1.05
N ASN A 390 -7.95 -19.02 -1.57
CA ASN A 390 -8.67 -18.16 -2.49
C ASN A 390 -9.85 -17.50 -1.79
N VAL A 391 -10.07 -16.22 -2.04
CA VAL A 391 -11.20 -15.44 -1.51
C VAL A 391 -12.05 -14.87 -2.64
N PHE A 392 -13.34 -14.70 -2.37
CA PHE A 392 -14.27 -14.05 -3.27
C PHE A 392 -14.47 -12.61 -2.80
N VAL A 393 -14.03 -11.66 -3.62
CA VAL A 393 -14.06 -10.23 -3.28
C VAL A 393 -14.87 -9.45 -4.30
N HIS A 394 -15.33 -8.26 -3.91
CA HIS A 394 -16.02 -7.35 -4.79
C HIS A 394 -15.03 -6.44 -5.50
N GLU A 395 -14.65 -6.84 -6.71
CA GLU A 395 -13.70 -6.12 -7.55
C GLU A 395 -14.39 -5.02 -8.36
N GLY A 396 -13.75 -3.85 -8.44
CA GLY A 396 -14.21 -2.73 -9.26
C GLY A 396 -15.40 -1.98 -8.67
N ILE A 397 -15.59 -2.07 -7.35
CA ILE A 397 -16.63 -1.33 -6.63
C ILE A 397 -16.29 0.17 -6.65
N PRO A 398 -17.26 1.06 -6.96
CA PRO A 398 -17.04 2.50 -6.96
C PRO A 398 -16.92 3.06 -5.54
N ARG A 399 -15.86 3.85 -5.31
CA ARG A 399 -15.56 4.62 -4.10
C ARG A 399 -15.18 6.04 -4.48
N SER A 400 -16.18 6.90 -4.57
CA SER A 400 -16.05 8.26 -5.10
C SER A 400 -15.13 9.16 -4.26
N LEU A 401 -15.15 9.02 -2.93
CA LEU A 401 -14.35 9.83 -2.00
C LEU A 401 -12.83 9.62 -2.17
N MET A 402 -12.39 8.56 -2.87
CA MET A 402 -10.97 8.39 -3.25
C MET A 402 -10.46 9.60 -4.03
N ASN A 403 -11.34 10.20 -4.84
CA ASN A 403 -11.06 11.32 -5.73
C ASN A 403 -11.80 12.58 -5.29
N ALA A 404 -12.02 12.75 -3.98
CA ALA A 404 -12.42 14.04 -3.42
C ALA A 404 -11.33 15.09 -3.69
N VAL A 405 -11.73 16.30 -4.04
CA VAL A 405 -10.81 17.42 -4.27
C VAL A 405 -10.12 17.78 -2.96
N PRO A 406 -8.77 17.81 -2.91
CA PRO A 406 -8.06 18.20 -1.69
C PRO A 406 -8.50 19.59 -1.21
N ARG A 407 -8.81 19.72 0.08
CA ARG A 407 -9.24 20.99 0.69
C ARG A 407 -8.09 21.76 1.33
N ASN A 408 -7.54 21.23 2.42
CA ASN A 408 -6.57 21.94 3.26
C ASN A 408 -5.12 21.51 3.11
N SER A 409 -4.88 20.31 2.59
CA SER A 409 -3.54 19.75 2.46
C SER A 409 -3.45 18.96 1.16
N PRO A 410 -2.33 19.06 0.42
CA PRO A 410 -2.14 18.25 -0.76
C PRO A 410 -1.97 16.78 -0.39
N ASN A 411 -2.10 15.92 -1.40
CA ASN A 411 -1.67 14.55 -1.26
C ASN A 411 -0.12 14.50 -1.24
N ILE A 412 0.47 13.98 -0.18
CA ILE A 412 1.93 13.99 0.04
C ILE A 412 2.67 12.85 -0.67
N ASP A 413 1.97 11.83 -1.18
CA ASP A 413 2.58 10.66 -1.81
C ASP A 413 2.34 10.56 -3.33
N GLY A 414 1.62 11.52 -3.90
CA GLY A 414 1.33 11.58 -5.34
C GLY A 414 0.46 10.46 -5.92
N LYS A 415 -0.02 9.50 -5.10
CA LYS A 415 -0.87 8.39 -5.56
C LYS A 415 -2.26 8.84 -5.97
N ILE A 416 -2.72 8.29 -7.10
CA ILE A 416 -4.04 8.55 -7.66
C ILE A 416 -4.68 7.22 -8.06
N TRP A 417 -5.97 7.08 -7.80
CA TRP A 417 -6.78 5.94 -8.21
C TRP A 417 -7.94 6.34 -9.12
N SER A 418 -8.51 5.39 -9.85
CA SER A 418 -9.68 5.65 -10.70
C SER A 418 -10.98 5.92 -9.93
N GLY A 419 -11.02 5.69 -8.62
CA GLY A 419 -12.26 5.63 -7.84
C GLY A 419 -12.95 4.26 -7.89
N HIS A 420 -12.26 3.23 -8.39
CA HIS A 420 -12.67 1.82 -8.34
C HIS A 420 -11.66 1.04 -7.51
N THR A 421 -12.13 0.19 -6.59
CA THR A 421 -11.27 -0.59 -5.70
C THR A 421 -11.80 -2.01 -5.52
N THR A 422 -11.12 -2.80 -4.71
CA THR A 422 -11.52 -4.14 -4.28
C THR A 422 -11.77 -4.14 -2.78
N GLU A 423 -12.92 -4.65 -2.34
CA GLU A 423 -13.30 -4.75 -0.93
C GLU A 423 -14.00 -6.09 -0.65
N ALA A 424 -14.19 -6.42 0.63
CA ALA A 424 -15.11 -7.49 1.04
C ALA A 424 -16.56 -7.13 0.67
N VAL A 425 -17.44 -8.13 0.63
CA VAL A 425 -18.85 -7.91 0.26
C VAL A 425 -19.61 -7.42 1.49
N SER A 426 -20.10 -6.18 1.48
CA SER A 426 -20.79 -5.55 2.62
C SER A 426 -22.32 -5.67 2.55
N PHE A 427 -22.97 -5.84 3.71
CA PHE A 427 -24.43 -5.89 3.89
C PHE A 427 -24.89 -5.08 5.10
N PRO A 428 -26.13 -4.57 5.10
CA PRO A 428 -26.77 -4.10 6.33
C PRO A 428 -26.79 -5.22 7.38
N ARG A 429 -26.41 -4.89 8.60
CA ARG A 429 -26.38 -5.85 9.70
C ARG A 429 -27.76 -6.46 9.99
N GLU A 430 -28.82 -5.69 9.85
CA GLU A 430 -30.20 -6.15 10.04
C GLU A 430 -30.56 -7.35 9.14
N ASP A 431 -30.17 -7.29 7.86
CA ASP A 431 -30.39 -8.39 6.91
C ASP A 431 -29.66 -9.66 7.34
N PHE A 432 -28.46 -9.50 7.92
CA PHE A 432 -27.65 -10.60 8.40
C PHE A 432 -28.14 -11.15 9.75
N ASP A 433 -28.66 -10.31 10.65
CA ASP A 433 -29.17 -10.72 11.96
C ASP A 433 -30.54 -11.40 11.89
N ASN A 434 -31.34 -11.07 10.87
CA ASN A 434 -32.58 -11.78 10.55
C ASN A 434 -32.34 -13.19 9.98
N LEU A 435 -31.09 -13.54 9.64
CA LEU A 435 -30.73 -14.87 9.16
C LEU A 435 -30.67 -15.87 10.33
N ARG A 436 -31.26 -17.05 10.14
CA ARG A 436 -31.01 -18.21 11.01
C ARG A 436 -29.62 -18.82 10.72
N LYS A 437 -28.59 -18.27 11.36
CA LYS A 437 -27.16 -18.58 11.12
C LYS A 437 -26.76 -20.02 11.51
N ASP A 438 -27.50 -20.66 12.42
CA ASP A 438 -27.32 -22.04 12.88
C ASP A 438 -27.98 -23.09 11.95
N HIS A 439 -28.61 -22.65 10.85
CA HIS A 439 -29.41 -23.51 9.98
C HIS A 439 -28.90 -23.47 8.54
N PHE A 440 -28.26 -24.55 8.11
CA PHE A 440 -27.60 -24.63 6.81
C PHE A 440 -28.50 -24.28 5.61
N PRO A 441 -29.77 -24.74 5.51
CA PRO A 441 -30.66 -24.31 4.43
C PRO A 441 -30.87 -22.80 4.37
N SER A 442 -30.86 -22.11 5.51
CA SER A 442 -30.95 -20.65 5.57
C SER A 442 -29.66 -20.01 5.05
N VAL A 443 -28.50 -20.47 5.50
CA VAL A 443 -27.18 -20.02 5.03
C VAL A 443 -27.03 -20.25 3.52
N LEU A 444 -27.38 -21.43 3.02
CA LEU A 444 -27.38 -21.78 1.60
C LEU A 444 -28.28 -20.85 0.78
N LYS A 445 -29.50 -20.56 1.26
CA LYS A 445 -30.44 -19.66 0.59
C LYS A 445 -29.87 -18.25 0.51
N PHE A 446 -29.42 -17.71 1.65
CA PHE A 446 -28.78 -16.39 1.72
C PHE A 446 -27.59 -16.31 0.77
N SER A 447 -26.72 -17.32 0.79
CA SER A 447 -25.49 -17.29 0.02
C SER A 447 -25.71 -17.31 -1.49
N LYS A 448 -26.70 -18.09 -1.94
CA LYS A 448 -27.12 -18.11 -3.34
C LYS A 448 -27.79 -16.81 -3.77
N GLU A 449 -28.64 -16.24 -2.92
CA GLU A 449 -29.38 -15.01 -3.21
C GLU A 449 -28.46 -13.80 -3.31
N TYR A 450 -27.51 -13.65 -2.38
CA TYR A 450 -26.68 -12.45 -2.27
C TYR A 450 -25.33 -12.57 -2.98
N PHE A 451 -24.64 -13.71 -2.83
CA PHE A 451 -23.33 -13.90 -3.46
C PHE A 451 -23.41 -14.63 -4.79
N GLY A 452 -24.48 -15.37 -5.07
CA GLY A 452 -24.46 -16.36 -6.16
C GLY A 452 -23.51 -17.53 -5.90
N LEU A 453 -23.14 -17.76 -4.63
CA LEU A 453 -22.22 -18.81 -4.20
C LEU A 453 -22.95 -19.88 -3.39
N LYS A 454 -22.37 -21.09 -3.37
CA LYS A 454 -22.82 -22.19 -2.51
C LYS A 454 -21.82 -22.36 -1.37
N PRO A 455 -22.25 -22.38 -0.10
CA PRO A 455 -21.39 -22.83 0.99
C PRO A 455 -21.12 -24.34 0.85
N VAL A 456 -19.97 -24.80 1.34
CA VAL A 456 -19.67 -26.23 1.47
C VAL A 456 -20.71 -26.88 2.38
N MET A 457 -21.15 -28.10 2.02
CA MET A 457 -22.22 -28.79 2.73
C MET A 457 -21.96 -28.89 4.24
N GLY A 458 -22.88 -28.34 5.05
CA GLY A 458 -22.80 -28.35 6.51
C GLY A 458 -22.01 -27.20 7.13
N GLU A 459 -21.25 -26.43 6.34
CA GLU A 459 -20.51 -25.26 6.81
C GLU A 459 -21.46 -24.08 7.04
N MET A 460 -21.25 -23.39 8.15
CA MET A 460 -22.01 -22.20 8.55
C MET A 460 -21.16 -20.95 8.38
N PHE A 461 -21.78 -19.79 8.59
CA PHE A 461 -21.02 -18.55 8.75
C PHE A 461 -20.13 -18.60 9.99
N GLU A 462 -18.89 -18.18 9.85
CA GLU A 462 -17.91 -18.14 10.93
C GLU A 462 -17.55 -16.68 11.25
N GLU A 463 -17.50 -16.32 12.53
CA GLU A 463 -17.11 -14.96 12.89
C GLU A 463 -15.63 -14.69 12.59
N GLY A 464 -15.38 -13.53 12.02
CA GLY A 464 -14.07 -12.94 11.84
C GLY A 464 -13.81 -11.77 12.78
N PRO A 465 -12.71 -11.02 12.58
CA PRO A 465 -12.51 -9.78 13.31
C PRO A 465 -13.61 -8.78 12.94
N GLY A 466 -13.85 -7.77 13.76
CA GLY A 466 -14.37 -6.51 13.21
C GLY A 466 -13.38 -5.40 13.52
N PHE A 467 -13.77 -4.16 13.25
CA PHE A 467 -12.96 -2.97 13.53
C PHE A 467 -13.80 -1.71 13.61
N TYR A 468 -13.25 -0.69 14.29
CA TYR A 468 -13.74 0.69 14.24
C TYR A 468 -12.79 1.49 13.35
N PRO A 469 -13.24 1.98 12.18
CA PRO A 469 -12.34 2.61 11.20
C PRO A 469 -11.68 3.91 11.69
N ALA A 470 -12.41 4.77 12.40
CA ALA A 470 -11.89 5.97 13.06
C ALA A 470 -12.73 6.25 14.33
N PRO A 471 -12.53 5.49 15.42
CA PRO A 471 -13.41 5.47 16.59
C PRO A 471 -13.46 6.79 17.38
N ASP A 472 -12.62 7.76 17.03
CA ASP A 472 -12.59 9.11 17.56
C ASP A 472 -13.65 10.02 16.92
N PHE A 473 -14.10 9.74 15.69
CA PHE A 473 -15.09 10.58 15.00
C PHE A 473 -16.08 9.85 14.05
N ILE A 474 -15.92 8.55 13.78
CA ILE A 474 -16.84 7.72 12.98
C ILE A 474 -17.53 6.70 13.86
N ASP A 475 -18.83 6.86 14.01
CA ASP A 475 -19.70 5.99 14.80
C ASP A 475 -20.29 4.89 13.92
N GLU A 476 -19.41 3.95 13.57
CA GLU A 476 -19.73 2.73 12.83
C GLU A 476 -18.92 1.54 13.35
N HIS A 477 -19.60 0.39 13.44
CA HIS A 477 -18.98 -0.91 13.67
C HIS A 477 -19.10 -1.78 12.42
N ILE A 478 -17.97 -2.33 11.98
CA ILE A 478 -17.94 -3.27 10.85
C ILE A 478 -17.51 -4.64 11.37
N GLN A 479 -18.39 -5.63 11.20
CA GLN A 479 -18.15 -7.01 11.60
C GLN A 479 -17.80 -7.88 10.40
N THR A 480 -16.72 -8.66 10.48
CA THR A 480 -16.38 -9.65 9.43
C THR A 480 -16.98 -11.01 9.73
N VAL A 481 -17.41 -11.67 8.66
CA VAL A 481 -17.89 -13.04 8.66
C VAL A 481 -17.21 -13.79 7.51
N TYR A 482 -16.79 -15.02 7.76
CA TYR A 482 -16.26 -15.92 6.76
C TYR A 482 -17.29 -16.96 6.32
N MET A 483 -17.19 -17.40 5.07
CA MET A 483 -18.02 -18.46 4.52
C MET A 483 -17.19 -19.39 3.65
N ASN A 484 -17.06 -20.65 4.06
CA ASN A 484 -16.41 -21.66 3.23
C ASN A 484 -17.31 -22.01 2.03
N ALA A 485 -16.85 -21.70 0.82
CA ALA A 485 -17.62 -21.77 -0.41
C ALA A 485 -17.11 -22.87 -1.35
N GLU A 486 -18.05 -23.49 -2.08
CA GLU A 486 -17.73 -24.38 -3.18
C GLU A 486 -17.19 -23.59 -4.38
N LYS A 487 -16.40 -24.28 -5.23
CA LYS A 487 -16.00 -23.70 -6.52
C LYS A 487 -17.24 -23.46 -7.38
N PRO A 488 -17.47 -22.23 -7.89
CA PRO A 488 -18.63 -21.96 -8.72
C PRO A 488 -18.46 -22.57 -10.13
N ASP A 489 -19.56 -23.06 -10.70
CA ASP A 489 -19.58 -23.62 -12.07
C ASP A 489 -19.43 -22.54 -13.15
N LYS A 490 -19.74 -21.29 -12.81
CA LYS A 490 -19.77 -20.13 -13.72
C LYS A 490 -19.26 -18.89 -13.00
N GLN A 491 -18.94 -17.86 -13.76
CA GLN A 491 -18.62 -16.55 -13.21
C GLN A 491 -19.77 -16.03 -12.35
N VAL A 492 -19.42 -15.52 -11.18
CA VAL A 492 -20.36 -15.10 -10.16
C VAL A 492 -20.81 -13.66 -10.46
N THR A 493 -22.11 -13.46 -10.56
CA THR A 493 -22.68 -12.12 -10.75
C THR A 493 -23.29 -11.65 -9.44
N LEU A 494 -22.91 -10.44 -9.02
CA LEU A 494 -23.50 -9.80 -7.85
C LEU A 494 -24.97 -9.49 -8.12
N GLN A 495 -25.86 -9.99 -7.26
CA GLN A 495 -27.31 -9.82 -7.44
C GLN A 495 -27.84 -8.52 -6.82
N ARG A 496 -27.24 -8.09 -5.69
CA ARG A 496 -27.59 -6.84 -4.99
C ARG A 496 -26.34 -6.04 -4.63
N LEU A 497 -26.42 -4.74 -4.85
CA LEU A 497 -25.47 -3.76 -4.33
C LEU A 497 -26.07 -3.13 -3.07
N PHE A 498 -25.21 -2.83 -2.10
CA PHE A 498 -25.60 -2.09 -0.91
C PHE A 498 -24.74 -0.83 -0.76
N GLY A 499 -25.35 0.23 -0.24
CA GLY A 499 -24.66 1.44 0.21
C GLY A 499 -24.13 2.36 -0.91
N ASP A 500 -22.94 2.89 -0.70
CA ASP A 500 -22.40 4.04 -1.46
C ASP A 500 -21.99 3.76 -2.91
N ALA A 501 -22.07 2.49 -3.31
CA ALA A 501 -21.80 2.08 -4.67
C ALA A 501 -23.02 2.16 -5.61
N GLU A 502 -24.23 2.25 -5.06
CA GLU A 502 -25.46 2.33 -5.86
C GLU A 502 -25.56 3.68 -6.58
N GLY A 503 -26.00 3.68 -7.84
CA GLY A 503 -26.23 4.88 -8.65
C GLY A 503 -25.08 5.26 -9.61
N PHE A 504 -23.92 4.62 -9.52
CA PHE A 504 -22.87 4.74 -10.55
C PHE A 504 -23.12 3.78 -11.73
N SER A 505 -22.45 4.01 -12.86
CA SER A 505 -22.65 3.18 -14.07
C SER A 505 -22.03 1.79 -13.94
N THR A 506 -21.00 1.67 -13.11
CA THR A 506 -20.33 0.41 -12.77
C THR A 506 -20.83 -0.14 -11.44
N ARG A 507 -20.94 -1.47 -11.38
CA ARG A 507 -21.36 -2.21 -10.19
C ARG A 507 -20.26 -3.10 -9.61
N GLY A 508 -19.11 -3.20 -10.30
CA GLY A 508 -18.10 -4.21 -10.01
C GLY A 508 -18.59 -5.64 -10.28
N LYS A 509 -17.79 -6.63 -9.89
CA LYS A 509 -18.10 -8.06 -10.00
C LYS A 509 -17.55 -8.83 -8.80
N ILE A 510 -18.14 -9.98 -8.50
CA ILE A 510 -17.54 -10.93 -7.55
C ILE A 510 -16.49 -11.73 -8.31
N ARG A 511 -15.26 -11.73 -7.80
CA ARG A 511 -14.14 -12.43 -8.40
C ARG A 511 -13.44 -13.29 -7.37
N GLU A 512 -13.10 -14.51 -7.77
CA GLU A 512 -12.25 -15.40 -6.98
C GLU A 512 -10.79 -15.06 -7.25
N ILE A 513 -10.04 -14.71 -6.20
CA ILE A 513 -8.65 -14.26 -6.29
C ILE A 513 -7.83 -14.97 -5.21
N ASN A 514 -6.57 -15.31 -5.52
CA ASN A 514 -5.63 -15.79 -4.52
C ASN A 514 -5.40 -14.69 -3.47
N ALA A 515 -5.64 -15.01 -2.20
CA ALA A 515 -5.59 -14.04 -1.12
C ALA A 515 -4.20 -13.39 -0.94
N GLN A 516 -3.11 -14.11 -1.27
CA GLN A 516 -1.74 -13.57 -1.26
C GLN A 516 -1.60 -12.41 -2.26
N GLN A 517 -2.18 -12.51 -3.45
CA GLN A 517 -2.10 -11.44 -4.45
C GLN A 517 -2.77 -10.15 -4.00
N ILE A 518 -3.85 -10.26 -3.21
CA ILE A 518 -4.52 -9.10 -2.63
C ILE A 518 -3.62 -8.43 -1.57
N LEU A 519 -2.97 -9.24 -0.72
CA LEU A 519 -2.00 -8.72 0.26
C LEU A 519 -0.80 -8.04 -0.42
N ASP A 520 -0.27 -8.65 -1.48
CA ASP A 520 0.82 -8.06 -2.26
C ASP A 520 0.41 -6.73 -2.90
N ALA A 521 -0.81 -6.66 -3.46
CA ALA A 521 -1.39 -5.43 -4.02
C ALA A 521 -1.54 -4.31 -2.97
N MET A 522 -1.89 -4.65 -1.73
CA MET A 522 -1.95 -3.69 -0.63
C MET A 522 -0.55 -3.21 -0.23
N ALA A 523 0.43 -4.12 -0.20
CA ALA A 523 1.81 -3.81 0.16
C ALA A 523 2.47 -2.79 -0.79
N VAL A 524 2.07 -2.76 -2.06
CA VAL A 524 2.52 -1.77 -3.06
C VAL A 524 1.56 -0.59 -3.25
N GLY A 525 0.48 -0.53 -2.46
CA GLY A 525 -0.47 0.59 -2.44
C GLY A 525 -1.45 0.59 -3.61
N PHE A 526 -1.51 -0.50 -4.38
CA PHE A 526 -2.47 -0.65 -5.47
C PHE A 526 -3.92 -0.64 -4.93
N TYR A 527 -4.15 -1.33 -3.81
CA TYR A 527 -5.41 -1.26 -3.06
C TYR A 527 -5.25 -0.45 -1.77
N PRO A 528 -5.87 0.74 -1.66
CA PRO A 528 -5.66 1.65 -0.53
C PRO A 528 -6.62 1.39 0.63
N THR A 529 -6.68 0.15 1.10
CA THR A 529 -7.58 -0.27 2.19
C THR A 529 -6.84 -1.16 3.18
N SER A 530 -6.94 -0.83 4.46
CA SER A 530 -6.41 -1.66 5.57
C SER A 530 -7.42 -2.71 6.02
N ARG A 531 -8.72 -2.50 5.75
CA ARG A 531 -9.80 -3.36 6.25
C ARG A 531 -9.70 -4.77 5.68
N LEU A 532 -9.59 -4.88 4.35
CA LEU A 532 -9.52 -6.17 3.68
C LEU A 532 -8.20 -6.91 3.97
N GLU A 533 -7.10 -6.18 4.14
CA GLU A 533 -5.79 -6.73 4.54
C GLU A 533 -5.93 -7.54 5.84
N LEU A 534 -6.54 -6.91 6.85
CA LEU A 534 -6.78 -7.51 8.16
C LEU A 534 -7.68 -8.73 8.09
N GLN A 535 -8.77 -8.63 7.34
CA GLN A 535 -9.71 -9.72 7.20
C GLN A 535 -9.06 -10.96 6.56
N ILE A 536 -8.20 -10.76 5.57
CA ILE A 536 -7.46 -11.84 4.92
C ILE A 536 -6.41 -12.43 5.87
N MET A 537 -5.65 -11.60 6.58
CA MET A 537 -4.63 -12.09 7.52
C MET A 537 -5.25 -12.88 8.69
N ALA A 538 -6.40 -12.45 9.21
CA ALA A 538 -7.14 -13.20 10.22
C ALA A 538 -7.60 -14.56 9.67
N LEU A 539 -8.00 -14.63 8.41
CA LEU A 539 -8.40 -15.87 7.77
C LEU A 539 -7.22 -16.83 7.60
N TYR A 540 -6.07 -16.34 7.14
CA TYR A 540 -4.83 -17.14 7.09
C TYR A 540 -4.49 -17.76 8.45
N ASN A 541 -4.51 -16.94 9.51
CA ASN A 541 -4.23 -17.40 10.87
C ASN A 541 -5.26 -18.42 11.36
N LYS A 542 -6.55 -18.17 11.13
CA LYS A 542 -7.65 -19.07 11.48
C LYS A 542 -7.51 -20.44 10.81
N LEU A 543 -7.12 -20.45 9.53
CA LEU A 543 -6.91 -21.66 8.75
C LEU A 543 -5.52 -22.29 8.96
N LYS A 544 -4.63 -21.63 9.73
CA LYS A 544 -3.24 -22.04 9.93
C LYS A 544 -2.46 -22.17 8.62
N ILE A 545 -2.82 -21.35 7.62
CA ILE A 545 -2.12 -21.25 6.35
C ILE A 545 -1.08 -20.14 6.48
N SER A 546 0.16 -20.43 6.07
CA SER A 546 1.20 -19.40 6.00
C SER A 546 1.00 -18.54 4.76
N TYR A 547 1.25 -17.24 4.90
CA TYR A 547 1.32 -16.32 3.77
C TYR A 547 2.70 -15.67 3.73
N THR A 548 3.02 -15.00 2.63
CA THR A 548 4.32 -14.34 2.44
C THR A 548 4.21 -12.83 2.54
N SER A 549 5.25 -12.17 3.05
CA SER A 549 5.37 -10.72 2.96
C SER A 549 6.75 -10.32 2.47
N TRP A 550 6.77 -9.31 1.62
CA TRP A 550 7.96 -8.73 1.01
C TRP A 550 8.19 -7.29 1.47
N SER A 551 7.39 -6.79 2.42
CA SER A 551 7.61 -5.48 2.99
C SER A 551 8.92 -5.47 3.75
N ASP A 552 9.75 -4.47 3.43
CA ASP A 552 10.97 -4.17 4.14
C ASP A 552 10.75 -2.90 4.96
N SER A 553 11.08 -2.96 6.25
CA SER A 553 11.31 -1.75 7.04
C SER A 553 12.79 -1.73 7.38
N PRO A 554 13.61 -0.88 6.73
CA PRO A 554 15.07 -0.85 6.92
C PRO A 554 15.46 -0.20 8.27
N MET A 555 14.59 -0.24 9.27
CA MET A 555 14.78 0.49 10.51
C MET A 555 15.67 -0.30 11.48
N ASN A 556 16.83 0.25 11.77
CA ASN A 556 17.69 -0.24 12.85
C ASN A 556 17.14 0.18 14.20
N ILE A 557 16.66 -0.79 14.98
CA ILE A 557 16.10 -0.52 16.31
C ILE A 557 17.24 -0.38 17.31
N LYS A 558 17.42 0.87 17.76
CA LYS A 558 18.42 1.24 18.76
C LYS A 558 18.01 0.76 20.16
N VAL A 559 19.02 0.52 21.00
CA VAL A 559 18.85 -0.05 22.35
C VAL A 559 18.58 1.07 23.37
N GLU A 560 17.46 0.98 24.09
CA GLU A 560 17.08 1.85 25.21
C GLU A 560 16.02 1.16 26.08
N GLU A 561 16.17 1.28 27.40
CA GLU A 561 15.15 0.83 28.35
C GLU A 561 13.99 1.82 28.42
N PRO A 562 12.75 1.40 28.13
CA PRO A 562 11.59 2.29 28.19
C PRO A 562 11.27 2.70 29.64
N GLU A 563 10.97 3.97 29.87
CA GLU A 563 10.67 4.51 31.22
C GLU A 563 9.39 3.91 31.83
N LYS A 564 8.38 3.66 31.00
CA LYS A 564 7.09 3.09 31.42
C LYS A 564 6.77 1.87 30.59
N THR A 565 6.56 0.74 31.26
CA THR A 565 6.09 -0.49 30.63
C THR A 565 4.73 -0.90 31.15
N THR A 566 3.88 -1.45 30.29
CA THR A 566 2.59 -2.03 30.67
C THR A 566 2.62 -3.53 30.41
N LYS A 567 1.96 -4.31 31.29
CA LYS A 567 1.78 -5.75 31.05
C LYS A 567 0.45 -5.99 30.37
N ILE A 568 0.37 -7.05 29.56
CA ILE A 568 -0.87 -7.38 28.88
C ILE A 568 -2.02 -7.69 29.85
N GLN A 569 -1.71 -8.22 31.03
CA GLN A 569 -2.70 -8.47 32.08
C GLN A 569 -3.34 -7.19 32.60
N ASP A 570 -2.60 -6.07 32.62
CA ASP A 570 -3.11 -4.78 33.08
C ASP A 570 -4.04 -4.17 32.01
N ILE A 571 -3.66 -4.31 30.74
CA ILE A 571 -4.52 -3.93 29.60
C ILE A 571 -5.83 -4.74 29.64
N LEU A 572 -5.74 -6.05 29.91
CA LEU A 572 -6.88 -6.94 30.02
C LEU A 572 -7.85 -6.55 31.13
N ALA A 573 -7.32 -6.22 32.31
CA ALA A 573 -8.14 -5.79 33.44
C ALA A 573 -8.97 -4.55 33.05
N LYS A 574 -8.34 -3.55 32.44
CA LYS A 574 -9.01 -2.32 31.97
C LYS A 574 -10.04 -2.55 30.86
N LEU A 575 -9.79 -3.51 29.95
CA LEU A 575 -10.75 -3.89 28.91
C LEU A 575 -12.00 -4.58 29.47
N ALA A 576 -11.86 -5.28 30.60
CA ALA A 576 -12.96 -6.01 31.25
C ALA A 576 -13.79 -5.13 32.20
N GLU A 577 -13.29 -3.95 32.58
CA GLU A 577 -14.03 -2.99 33.37
C GLU A 577 -15.23 -2.42 32.58
N GLU A 578 -16.33 -2.14 33.28
CA GLU A 578 -17.40 -1.31 32.73
C GLU A 578 -17.03 0.16 32.93
N ASP A 579 -17.02 0.93 31.84
CA ASP A 579 -16.70 2.34 31.87
C ASP A 579 -17.64 3.09 30.93
N LEU A 580 -18.56 3.86 31.51
CA LEU A 580 -19.58 4.63 30.81
C LEU A 580 -19.31 6.14 30.87
N ARG A 581 -18.04 6.56 30.79
CA ARG A 581 -17.65 7.97 30.90
C ARG A 581 -18.19 8.87 29.79
N PHE A 582 -18.42 8.34 28.58
CA PHE A 582 -18.94 9.13 27.47
C PHE A 582 -20.46 9.25 27.55
N GLN A 583 -20.95 10.47 27.64
CA GLN A 583 -22.37 10.78 27.74
C GLN A 583 -22.81 11.71 26.61
N PRO A 584 -24.04 11.55 26.08
CA PRO A 584 -24.57 12.48 25.09
C PRO A 584 -24.53 13.92 25.58
N SER A 585 -24.04 14.84 24.75
CA SER A 585 -23.96 16.27 25.06
C SER A 585 -24.83 17.08 24.11
N LYS A 586 -25.51 18.11 24.65
CA LYS A 586 -26.16 19.13 23.80
C LYS A 586 -25.06 20.04 23.24
N GLY A 587 -25.09 20.28 21.92
CA GLY A 587 -24.08 21.09 21.22
C GLY A 587 -23.19 20.26 20.29
N SER A 588 -22.09 20.85 19.85
CA SER A 588 -21.06 20.21 19.02
C SER A 588 -19.69 20.59 19.55
N GLY A 589 -18.71 19.70 19.39
CA GLY A 589 -17.30 19.98 19.59
C GLY A 589 -16.70 20.93 18.55
N GLY A 590 -17.39 21.16 17.43
CA GLY A 590 -16.95 21.98 16.31
C GLY A 590 -15.84 21.35 15.45
N GLN A 591 -15.56 20.06 15.65
CA GLN A 591 -14.44 19.34 15.03
C GLN A 591 -14.80 18.82 13.63
N LEU A 592 -16.06 18.49 13.40
CA LEU A 592 -16.52 17.88 12.15
C LEU A 592 -17.46 18.80 11.37
N LYS A 593 -17.30 18.74 10.05
CA LYS A 593 -18.21 19.35 9.08
C LYS A 593 -18.72 18.29 8.11
N THR A 594 -20.03 18.24 7.93
CA THR A 594 -20.66 17.51 6.84
C THR A 594 -20.55 18.32 5.56
N LEU A 595 -20.09 17.66 4.51
CA LEU A 595 -20.06 18.18 3.16
C LEU A 595 -20.88 17.29 2.25
N GLN A 596 -21.46 17.92 1.23
CA GLN A 596 -22.16 17.21 0.19
C GLN A 596 -21.61 17.66 -1.17
N SER A 597 -21.22 16.72 -2.02
CA SER A 597 -20.68 17.02 -3.35
C SER A 597 -21.22 16.09 -4.41
N ILE A 598 -21.26 16.58 -5.64
CA ILE A 598 -21.66 15.80 -6.82
C ILE A 598 -20.41 15.16 -7.40
N PHE A 599 -20.40 13.82 -7.43
CA PHE A 599 -19.39 13.01 -8.08
C PHE A 599 -19.91 12.54 -9.43
N VAL A 600 -19.05 12.60 -10.45
CA VAL A 600 -19.38 12.19 -11.81
C VAL A 600 -18.54 10.98 -12.17
N ASP A 601 -19.22 9.95 -12.64
CA ASP A 601 -18.64 8.79 -13.28
C ASP A 601 -18.48 9.10 -14.77
N GLU A 602 -17.23 9.16 -15.24
CA GLU A 602 -16.89 9.50 -16.62
C GLU A 602 -16.48 8.28 -17.42
N GLY A 603 -16.89 8.21 -18.68
CA GLY A 603 -16.47 7.18 -19.62
C GLY A 603 -16.30 7.72 -21.03
N GLN A 604 -15.81 6.88 -21.93
CA GLN A 604 -15.74 7.23 -23.35
C GLN A 604 -17.09 7.09 -24.04
N ASN A 605 -17.49 8.11 -24.79
CA ASN A 605 -18.70 8.13 -25.59
C ASN A 605 -18.45 8.89 -26.90
N LYS A 606 -18.70 8.23 -28.05
CA LYS A 606 -18.51 8.81 -29.40
C LYS A 606 -17.14 9.50 -29.61
N GLY A 607 -16.06 8.93 -29.07
CA GLY A 607 -14.70 9.47 -29.18
C GLY A 607 -14.36 10.62 -28.22
N GLY A 608 -15.31 11.06 -27.39
CA GLY A 608 -15.09 12.04 -26.31
C GLY A 608 -15.25 11.41 -24.92
N VAL A 609 -14.93 12.18 -23.88
CA VAL A 609 -15.22 11.82 -22.47
C VAL A 609 -16.53 12.49 -22.07
N SER A 610 -17.48 11.72 -21.54
CA SER A 610 -18.76 12.23 -21.02
C SER A 610 -19.12 11.60 -19.68
N GLY A 611 -19.95 12.28 -18.90
CA GLY A 611 -20.56 11.69 -17.71
C GLY A 611 -21.52 10.56 -18.09
N LEU A 612 -21.31 9.38 -17.50
CA LEU A 612 -22.18 8.20 -17.62
C LEU A 612 -23.25 8.20 -16.51
N ALA A 613 -22.85 8.60 -15.31
CA ALA A 613 -23.73 8.72 -14.15
C ALA A 613 -23.21 9.83 -13.23
N SER A 614 -24.05 10.32 -12.34
CA SER A 614 -23.65 11.25 -11.29
C SER A 614 -24.42 10.99 -10.01
N ARG A 615 -23.75 11.14 -8.88
CA ARG A 615 -24.34 10.95 -7.55
C ARG A 615 -23.94 12.08 -6.62
N THR A 616 -24.90 12.53 -5.82
CA THR A 616 -24.65 13.39 -4.66
C THR A 616 -24.19 12.51 -3.50
N VAL A 617 -23.03 12.82 -2.92
CA VAL A 617 -22.40 12.04 -1.87
C VAL A 617 -22.15 12.95 -0.67
N ASP A 618 -22.60 12.50 0.49
CA ASP A 618 -22.32 13.09 1.79
C ASP A 618 -21.03 12.51 2.37
N PHE A 619 -20.21 13.34 2.99
CA PHE A 619 -19.00 12.91 3.70
C PHE A 619 -18.63 13.91 4.80
N VAL A 620 -17.79 13.49 5.74
CA VAL A 620 -17.26 14.36 6.79
C VAL A 620 -15.80 14.70 6.58
N ILE A 621 -15.45 15.93 6.92
CA ILE A 621 -14.07 16.39 7.05
C ILE A 621 -13.90 17.18 8.35
N ASN A 622 -12.67 17.28 8.80
CA ASN A 622 -12.26 18.31 9.75
C ASN A 622 -11.76 19.52 8.94
N GLU A 623 -12.51 20.64 8.95
CA GLU A 623 -12.24 21.80 8.08
C GLU A 623 -11.07 22.67 8.55
N GLU A 624 -10.69 22.59 9.83
CA GLU A 624 -9.51 23.30 10.32
C GLU A 624 -8.24 22.49 10.14
N GLU A 625 -8.35 21.16 10.19
CA GLU A 625 -7.24 20.22 10.11
C GLU A 625 -6.93 19.73 8.68
N THR A 626 -5.81 19.04 8.56
CA THR A 626 -5.44 18.26 7.38
C THR A 626 -6.28 16.99 7.26
N LEU A 627 -6.36 16.43 6.05
CA LEU A 627 -6.87 15.08 5.82
C LEU A 627 -5.80 13.98 5.95
N ASN A 628 -4.54 14.36 6.16
CA ASN A 628 -3.41 13.44 6.24
C ASN A 628 -3.06 13.18 7.72
N THR A 629 -3.13 11.92 8.15
CA THR A 629 -2.75 11.53 9.52
C THR A 629 -1.56 10.56 9.44
N ALA A 630 -0.49 10.85 10.17
CA ALA A 630 0.58 9.90 10.41
C ALA A 630 0.24 9.02 11.60
N VAL A 631 0.28 7.70 11.42
CA VAL A 631 0.19 6.73 12.50
C VAL A 631 1.57 6.12 12.69
N VAL A 632 2.13 6.25 13.88
CA VAL A 632 3.55 5.99 14.13
C VAL A 632 3.71 4.87 15.15
N LEU A 633 4.41 3.80 14.80
CA LEU A 633 4.78 2.70 15.71
C LEU A 633 6.16 3.00 16.33
N PRO A 634 6.24 3.40 17.61
CA PRO A 634 7.50 3.64 18.29
C PRO A 634 8.11 2.31 18.73
N LEU A 635 9.37 2.08 18.41
CA LEU A 635 10.09 0.85 18.70
C LEU A 635 11.39 1.14 19.46
N THR A 636 11.64 0.38 20.52
CA THR A 636 12.93 0.34 21.21
C THR A 636 13.34 -1.09 21.48
N ARG A 637 14.65 -1.33 21.62
CA ARG A 637 15.19 -2.63 22.02
C ARG A 637 15.72 -2.52 23.45
N LYS A 638 15.28 -3.40 24.35
CA LYS A 638 15.87 -3.49 25.69
C LYS A 638 17.29 -4.03 25.65
N ILE A 639 18.02 -3.88 26.74
CA ILE A 639 19.40 -4.40 26.89
C ILE A 639 19.42 -5.93 26.71
N ASN A 640 18.35 -6.61 27.13
CA ASN A 640 18.20 -8.06 26.97
C ASN A 640 17.81 -8.48 25.54
N GLY A 641 17.71 -7.56 24.58
CA GLY A 641 17.36 -7.83 23.18
C GLY A 641 15.86 -7.79 22.86
N GLU A 642 14.98 -7.75 23.87
CA GLU A 642 13.52 -7.71 23.70
C GLU A 642 13.09 -6.41 22.99
N VAL A 643 12.36 -6.55 21.88
CA VAL A 643 11.80 -5.39 21.18
C VAL A 643 10.50 -4.98 21.86
N MET A 644 10.39 -3.69 22.16
CA MET A 644 9.26 -3.06 22.82
C MET A 644 8.58 -2.09 21.85
N ALA A 645 7.25 -2.07 21.88
CA ALA A 645 6.42 -1.16 21.12
C ALA A 645 5.72 -0.15 22.03
N GLY A 646 5.82 1.12 21.67
CA GLY A 646 5.08 2.20 22.31
C GLY A 646 3.61 2.16 21.90
N VAL A 647 2.71 2.24 22.89
CA VAL A 647 1.27 2.24 22.69
C VAL A 647 0.59 3.39 23.42
N VAL A 648 -0.59 3.76 22.95
CA VAL A 648 -1.51 4.74 23.56
C VAL A 648 -2.67 3.99 24.17
N GLU A 649 -2.76 4.02 25.49
CA GLU A 649 -3.93 3.58 26.24
C GLU A 649 -4.89 4.77 26.38
N GLN A 650 -6.07 4.70 25.74
CA GLN A 650 -7.06 5.79 25.75
C GLN A 650 -8.49 5.27 25.79
N TYR A 651 -9.44 6.15 26.11
CA TYR A 651 -10.86 5.87 26.05
C TYR A 651 -11.48 6.64 24.88
N LEU A 652 -12.35 5.99 24.10
CA LEU A 652 -13.05 6.58 22.95
C LEU A 652 -14.56 6.29 23.01
N PRO A 653 -15.40 7.19 22.49
CA PRO A 653 -16.86 7.08 22.58
C PRO A 653 -17.45 5.89 21.82
N VAL A 654 -16.92 5.57 20.63
CA VAL A 654 -17.50 4.54 19.76
C VAL A 654 -17.39 3.13 20.38
N PRO A 655 -16.22 2.66 20.86
CA PRO A 655 -16.13 1.37 21.56
C PRO A 655 -17.09 1.29 22.76
N GLN A 656 -17.24 2.39 23.52
CA GLN A 656 -18.15 2.42 24.65
C GLN A 656 -19.59 2.16 24.23
N ARG A 657 -20.04 2.79 23.13
CA ARG A 657 -21.40 2.62 22.62
C ARG A 657 -21.70 1.17 22.24
N TYR A 658 -20.74 0.47 21.64
CA TYR A 658 -20.94 -0.88 21.14
C TYR A 658 -20.63 -1.99 22.17
N LYS A 659 -19.83 -1.71 23.22
CA LYS A 659 -19.40 -2.74 24.19
C LYS A 659 -19.64 -2.42 25.66
N GLY A 660 -19.97 -1.18 26.01
CA GLY A 660 -20.06 -0.73 27.40
C GLY A 660 -18.71 -0.34 28.04
N ASN A 661 -17.63 -0.26 27.25
CA ASN A 661 -16.34 0.27 27.69
C ASN A 661 -15.63 0.98 26.53
N GLY A 662 -15.18 2.22 26.76
CA GLY A 662 -14.47 3.03 25.77
C GLY A 662 -12.98 2.70 25.59
N TYR A 663 -12.40 1.87 26.46
CA TYR A 663 -10.96 1.63 26.52
C TYR A 663 -10.41 0.96 25.24
N MET A 664 -9.32 1.50 24.72
CA MET A 664 -8.61 1.02 23.53
C MET A 664 -7.10 1.21 23.65
N VAL A 665 -6.35 0.39 22.93
CA VAL A 665 -4.90 0.51 22.78
C VAL A 665 -4.54 0.84 21.33
N ASN A 666 -3.95 2.01 21.06
CA ASN A 666 -3.63 2.45 19.70
C ASN A 666 -2.15 2.81 19.52
N CYS A 667 -1.74 3.10 18.29
CA CYS A 667 -0.47 3.80 18.06
C CYS A 667 -0.66 5.32 18.18
N PRO A 668 0.40 6.04 18.57
CA PRO A 668 0.48 7.48 18.41
C PRO A 668 0.04 7.91 17.01
N SER A 669 -0.84 8.90 16.95
CA SER A 669 -1.42 9.41 15.71
C SER A 669 -1.33 10.92 15.68
N PHE A 670 -0.78 11.47 14.59
CA PHE A 670 -0.54 12.90 14.43
C PHE A 670 -1.17 13.42 13.14
N LYS A 671 -1.95 14.49 13.24
CA LYS A 671 -2.40 15.24 12.06
C LYS A 671 -1.20 15.95 11.46
N LEU A 672 -0.91 15.73 10.17
CA LEU A 672 0.21 16.37 9.49
C LEU A 672 -0.10 17.84 9.14
N PRO A 673 0.67 18.83 9.61
CA PRO A 673 0.47 20.23 9.24
C PRO A 673 0.30 20.48 7.74
N LYS A 674 -0.47 21.52 7.37
CA LYS A 674 -0.86 21.81 5.97
C LYS A 674 0.34 22.11 5.05
N ASP A 675 1.44 22.58 5.63
CA ASP A 675 2.72 22.85 4.98
C ASP A 675 3.54 21.59 4.71
N ILE A 676 3.18 20.44 5.31
CA ILE A 676 3.77 19.15 4.96
C ILE A 676 3.20 18.69 3.63
N THR A 677 4.02 18.82 2.59
CA THR A 677 3.63 18.50 1.21
C THR A 677 4.37 17.31 0.62
N THR A 678 5.36 16.77 1.35
CA THR A 678 6.18 15.64 0.89
C THR A 678 6.39 14.60 1.99
N PHE A 679 6.72 13.38 1.59
CA PHE A 679 7.01 12.30 2.54
C PHE A 679 8.23 12.60 3.42
N GLU A 680 9.26 13.27 2.89
CA GLU A 680 10.45 13.64 3.67
C GLU A 680 10.13 14.71 4.74
N MET A 681 9.26 15.67 4.42
CA MET A 681 8.74 16.62 5.41
C MET A 681 7.93 15.91 6.50
N ALA A 682 7.13 14.89 6.14
CA ALA A 682 6.41 14.08 7.11
C ALA A 682 7.36 13.30 8.02
N ARG A 683 8.40 12.66 7.47
CA ARG A 683 9.45 11.98 8.25
C ARG A 683 10.15 12.94 9.20
N LYS A 684 10.49 14.15 8.74
CA LYS A 684 11.10 15.19 9.57
C LYS A 684 10.16 15.64 10.70
N PHE A 685 8.90 15.90 10.39
CA PHE A 685 7.91 16.25 11.39
C PHE A 685 7.80 15.17 12.49
N ILE A 686 7.75 13.90 12.11
CA ILE A 686 7.72 12.78 13.05
C ILE A 686 9.03 12.72 13.87
N ALA A 687 10.19 12.88 13.21
CA ALA A 687 11.47 12.90 13.90
C ALA A 687 11.53 14.01 14.96
N ASP A 688 10.99 15.20 14.64
CA ASP A 688 10.88 16.33 15.56
C ASP A 688 9.89 16.03 16.71
N GLN A 689 8.74 15.38 16.44
CA GLN A 689 7.78 14.97 17.48
C GLN A 689 8.39 14.02 18.50
N PHE A 690 9.20 13.06 18.05
CA PHE A 690 9.85 12.07 18.92
C PHE A 690 11.25 12.50 19.41
N GLU A 691 11.71 13.69 19.01
CA GLU A 691 13.06 14.21 19.27
C GLU A 691 14.20 13.24 18.88
N VAL A 692 14.08 12.60 17.72
CA VAL A 692 15.09 11.68 17.15
C VAL A 692 15.66 12.22 15.84
N PRO A 693 16.82 11.74 15.37
CA PRO A 693 17.29 12.08 14.05
C PRO A 693 16.44 11.41 12.96
N LEU A 694 16.46 11.97 11.75
CA LEU A 694 15.59 11.57 10.64
C LEU A 694 15.80 10.11 10.19
N ASP A 695 17.00 9.58 10.38
CA ASP A 695 17.36 8.19 10.08
C ASP A 695 16.65 7.17 10.99
N CYS A 696 16.17 7.59 12.16
CA CYS A 696 15.35 6.77 13.06
C CYS A 696 13.89 6.65 12.60
N VAL A 697 13.45 7.38 11.58
CA VAL A 697 12.06 7.34 11.09
C VAL A 697 11.98 6.62 9.75
N ALA A 698 11.22 5.52 9.73
CA ALA A 698 10.99 4.70 8.55
C ALA A 698 9.51 4.64 8.16
N LYS A 699 9.25 4.48 6.86
CA LYS A 699 7.93 4.09 6.36
C LYS A 699 7.66 2.63 6.74
N MET A 700 6.43 2.31 7.14
CA MET A 700 6.03 0.94 7.51
C MET A 700 5.13 0.27 6.47
N GLY A 701 4.63 1.03 5.49
CA GLY A 701 3.78 0.54 4.42
C GLY A 701 3.20 1.69 3.60
N GLU A 702 2.34 1.36 2.64
CA GLU A 702 1.70 2.36 1.79
C GLU A 702 0.53 3.06 2.50
N SER A 703 0.15 4.25 2.00
CA SER A 703 -0.97 4.99 2.56
C SER A 703 -2.30 4.33 2.23
N PHE A 704 -3.27 4.44 3.12
CA PHE A 704 -4.63 3.92 2.92
C PHE A 704 -5.67 4.93 3.42
N TYR A 705 -6.94 4.72 3.07
CA TYR A 705 -8.05 5.53 3.58
C TYR A 705 -8.60 4.95 4.88
N SER A 706 -8.88 5.79 5.87
CA SER A 706 -9.45 5.31 7.15
C SER A 706 -10.85 4.74 6.95
N HIS A 707 -11.74 5.48 6.29
CA HIS A 707 -13.07 4.99 5.90
C HIS A 707 -13.57 5.67 4.61
N ILE A 708 -13.29 5.07 3.45
CA ILE A 708 -13.55 5.70 2.15
C ILE A 708 -15.03 5.85 1.75
N GLY A 709 -15.96 5.30 2.55
CA GLY A 709 -17.39 5.59 2.43
C GLY A 709 -17.87 6.83 3.21
N VAL A 710 -17.07 7.35 4.15
CA VAL A 710 -17.51 8.40 5.11
C VAL A 710 -16.57 9.61 5.08
N THR A 711 -15.27 9.40 4.89
CA THR A 711 -14.28 10.48 4.89
C THR A 711 -13.15 10.22 3.88
N PRO A 712 -12.63 11.25 3.20
CA PRO A 712 -11.44 11.13 2.35
C PRO A 712 -10.12 11.15 3.14
N GLN A 713 -10.15 11.04 4.47
CA GLN A 713 -8.95 11.03 5.32
C GLN A 713 -7.99 9.89 4.93
N ARG A 714 -6.71 10.24 4.77
CA ARG A 714 -5.62 9.33 4.46
C ARG A 714 -4.73 9.10 5.68
N ILE A 715 -4.34 7.85 5.87
CA ILE A 715 -3.43 7.39 6.90
C ILE A 715 -2.08 7.05 6.27
N PHE A 716 -1.01 7.52 6.90
CA PHE A 716 0.37 7.25 6.52
C PHE A 716 1.07 6.48 7.65
N PRO A 717 1.39 5.19 7.46
CA PRO A 717 2.00 4.38 8.50
C PRO A 717 3.53 4.57 8.55
N PHE A 718 4.03 4.88 9.75
CA PHE A 718 5.45 5.03 10.05
C PHE A 718 5.87 4.16 11.22
N ALA A 719 7.17 3.90 11.30
CA ALA A 719 7.82 3.39 12.50
C ALA A 719 8.93 4.36 12.91
N VAL A 720 9.20 4.45 14.21
CA VAL A 720 10.28 5.29 14.75
C VAL A 720 11.10 4.51 15.76
N SER A 721 12.42 4.52 15.64
CA SER A 721 13.30 4.03 16.70
C SER A 721 13.53 5.13 17.73
N THR A 722 12.95 4.98 18.92
CA THR A 722 12.91 6.04 19.95
C THR A 722 14.21 6.26 20.70
N ALA A 723 15.17 5.35 20.55
CA ALA A 723 16.47 5.44 21.20
C ALA A 723 17.41 6.39 20.44
N GLY A 724 17.74 7.52 21.05
CA GLY A 724 18.58 8.56 20.44
C GLY A 724 20.09 8.25 20.45
N GLU A 725 20.84 8.91 19.57
CA GLU A 725 22.30 8.97 19.65
C GLU A 725 22.77 9.69 20.94
N LYS A 726 23.94 9.34 21.47
CA LYS A 726 24.52 10.01 22.65
C LYS A 726 24.64 11.51 22.39
N GLY A 727 23.97 12.34 23.20
CA GLY A 727 24.02 13.81 23.10
C GLY A 727 22.78 14.46 22.48
N TYR A 728 21.88 13.68 21.89
CA TYR A 728 20.54 14.16 21.51
C TYR A 728 19.61 14.17 22.73
N LYS A 729 18.68 15.13 22.80
CA LYS A 729 17.85 15.42 23.98
C LYS A 729 17.33 14.14 24.67
N LYS A 730 17.51 14.07 25.99
CA LYS A 730 17.11 12.90 26.82
C LYS A 730 15.66 12.96 27.32
N VAL A 731 15.04 14.13 27.33
CA VAL A 731 13.72 14.36 27.93
C VAL A 731 12.69 14.40 26.81
N GLY A 732 11.73 13.47 26.76
CA GLY A 732 10.62 13.50 25.79
C GLY A 732 10.61 12.42 24.70
N ARG A 733 11.37 11.33 24.81
CA ARG A 733 11.42 10.30 23.74
C ARG A 733 10.16 9.44 23.59
N THR A 734 9.22 9.57 24.53
CA THR A 734 7.94 8.87 24.51
C THR A 734 6.82 9.69 23.88
N HIS A 735 7.05 10.90 23.35
CA HIS A 735 5.97 11.78 22.87
C HIS A 735 5.01 11.04 21.94
N GLY A 736 3.76 10.96 22.38
CA GLY A 736 2.71 10.20 21.71
C GLY A 736 2.42 8.83 22.31
N ALA A 737 3.39 8.10 22.88
CA ALA A 737 3.15 6.81 23.55
C ALA A 737 2.96 6.99 25.06
N THR A 738 1.96 6.33 25.64
CA THR A 738 1.69 6.35 27.09
C THR A 738 2.51 5.31 27.84
N THR A 739 2.71 4.14 27.22
CA THR A 739 3.39 2.97 27.81
C THR A 739 4.08 2.15 26.71
N TYR A 740 5.05 1.31 27.08
CA TYR A 740 5.65 0.33 26.19
C TYR A 740 5.25 -1.09 26.59
N THR A 741 4.98 -1.94 25.61
CA THR A 741 4.71 -3.37 25.82
C THR A 741 5.60 -4.18 24.89
N PRO A 742 6.01 -5.42 25.25
CA PRO A 742 6.81 -6.22 24.34
C PRO A 742 6.09 -6.38 23.00
N LEU A 743 6.80 -6.11 21.92
CA LEU A 743 6.26 -6.13 20.57
C LEU A 743 5.70 -7.52 20.25
N TYR A 744 6.34 -8.60 20.73
CA TYR A 744 5.76 -9.93 20.61
C TYR A 744 4.45 -10.05 21.38
N ASN A 745 4.24 -9.42 22.55
CA ASN A 745 2.95 -9.49 23.23
C ASN A 745 1.84 -8.71 22.53
N LEU A 746 2.16 -7.83 21.57
CA LEU A 746 1.14 -7.19 20.76
C LEU A 746 0.27 -8.23 20.06
N HIS A 747 0.85 -9.30 19.47
CA HIS A 747 0.06 -10.37 18.85
C HIS A 747 -1.01 -10.98 19.77
N ARG A 748 -0.83 -10.92 21.10
CA ARG A 748 -1.83 -11.43 22.03
C ARG A 748 -3.02 -10.47 22.18
N LEU A 749 -2.85 -9.17 21.92
CA LEU A 749 -3.97 -8.22 21.79
C LEU A 749 -4.94 -8.61 20.66
N LEU A 750 -4.52 -9.45 19.70
CA LEU A 750 -5.41 -10.06 18.69
C LEU A 750 -6.56 -10.86 19.27
N TYR A 751 -6.27 -11.56 20.35
CA TYR A 751 -7.20 -12.49 20.97
C TYR A 751 -7.88 -11.88 22.20
N LEU A 752 -7.47 -10.67 22.60
CA LEU A 752 -7.67 -10.16 23.96
C LEU A 752 -8.16 -8.72 24.03
N ASP A 753 -7.75 -7.85 23.08
CA ASP A 753 -8.59 -6.70 22.81
C ASP A 753 -9.90 -7.29 22.31
N ASN A 754 -10.96 -7.12 23.11
CA ASN A 754 -12.33 -7.62 22.92
C ASN A 754 -12.97 -6.95 21.69
N TYR A 755 -12.21 -6.97 20.60
CA TYR A 755 -12.19 -6.38 19.29
C TYR A 755 -11.76 -4.89 19.14
N TYR A 756 -11.16 -4.56 17.99
CA TYR A 756 -11.26 -3.23 17.33
C TYR A 756 -10.18 -2.13 17.47
N SER A 757 -8.95 -2.37 17.95
CA SER A 757 -7.90 -1.30 17.94
C SER A 757 -6.82 -1.41 16.86
N PHE A 758 -6.16 -0.28 16.52
CA PHE A 758 -4.98 -0.30 15.65
C PHE A 758 -3.85 -1.16 16.25
N MET A 759 -3.78 -1.35 17.57
CA MET A 759 -2.82 -2.29 18.11
C MET A 759 -3.17 -3.74 17.85
N LYS A 760 -4.45 -4.09 17.76
CA LYS A 760 -4.87 -5.35 17.15
C LYS A 760 -4.35 -5.46 15.71
N VAL A 761 -4.41 -4.38 14.94
CA VAL A 761 -3.90 -4.36 13.56
C VAL A 761 -2.39 -4.59 13.48
N VAL A 762 -1.59 -3.83 14.23
CA VAL A 762 -0.14 -4.01 14.32
C VAL A 762 0.24 -5.35 14.89
N ALA A 763 -0.56 -5.90 15.80
CA ALA A 763 -0.38 -7.21 16.37
C ALA A 763 -0.56 -8.35 15.33
N MET A 764 -1.56 -8.21 14.46
CA MET A 764 -1.84 -9.12 13.34
C MET A 764 -0.74 -8.96 12.32
N ALA A 765 -0.50 -7.69 11.95
CA ALA A 765 0.76 -7.10 11.52
C ALA A 765 1.97 -7.98 11.83
N HIS A 766 2.33 -7.94 13.09
CA HIS A 766 3.51 -8.53 13.66
C HIS A 766 3.49 -10.05 13.68
N GLN A 767 2.36 -10.67 14.07
CA GLN A 767 2.22 -12.13 14.10
C GLN A 767 2.47 -12.75 12.72
N SER A 768 2.17 -12.00 11.67
CA SER A 768 1.95 -12.61 10.37
C SER A 768 2.73 -11.98 9.21
N VAL A 769 3.08 -10.68 9.26
CA VAL A 769 3.83 -9.94 8.21
C VAL A 769 5.34 -9.98 8.43
N LEU A 770 5.83 -10.18 9.66
CA LEU A 770 7.27 -10.15 9.93
C LEU A 770 7.99 -11.47 9.58
N GLY A 771 7.28 -12.42 8.99
CA GLY A 771 7.79 -13.74 8.63
C GLY A 771 8.42 -14.46 9.83
N LEU A 772 9.11 -15.56 9.59
CA LEU A 772 10.01 -16.18 10.58
C LEU A 772 11.38 -15.45 10.60
N ASP A 773 11.59 -14.50 9.68
CA ASP A 773 12.94 -14.14 9.21
C ASP A 773 13.31 -12.65 9.31
N SER A 774 12.40 -11.79 9.79
CA SER A 774 12.72 -10.40 10.19
C SER A 774 13.40 -10.35 11.56
N ASP A 775 14.24 -9.34 11.86
CA ASP A 775 14.70 -9.07 13.23
C ASP A 775 13.55 -8.74 14.20
N LEU A 776 12.37 -8.45 13.65
CA LEU A 776 11.12 -8.27 14.35
C LEU A 776 10.23 -9.53 14.30
N SER A 777 10.70 -10.65 13.72
CA SER A 777 9.91 -11.89 13.59
C SER A 777 9.60 -12.57 14.91
N HIS A 778 8.57 -13.43 14.89
CA HIS A 778 8.28 -14.32 16.01
C HIS A 778 9.45 -15.29 16.31
N GLU A 779 10.25 -15.76 15.35
CA GLU A 779 11.39 -16.63 15.70
C GLU A 779 12.51 -15.87 16.40
N ASN A 780 12.87 -14.68 15.92
CA ASN A 780 13.95 -13.88 16.52
C ASN A 780 13.55 -13.23 17.85
N SER A 781 12.26 -12.90 18.03
CA SER A 781 11.74 -12.34 19.28
C SER A 781 11.53 -13.42 20.37
N PHE A 782 11.28 -14.69 19.99
CA PHE A 782 10.99 -15.78 20.93
C PHE A 782 12.18 -16.73 21.19
N THR A 783 13.19 -16.81 20.31
CA THR A 783 14.38 -17.67 20.54
C THR A 783 15.19 -17.28 21.77
N MET A 784 15.14 -16.02 22.21
CA MET A 784 15.74 -15.61 23.49
C MET A 784 15.00 -16.15 24.72
N TYR A 785 13.73 -16.58 24.59
CA TYR A 785 12.88 -16.99 25.72
C TYR A 785 12.72 -18.51 25.90
N ALA A 786 13.13 -19.33 24.92
CA ALA A 786 13.15 -20.78 25.11
C ALA A 786 14.11 -21.24 26.22
N ALA A 787 14.97 -20.35 26.72
CA ALA A 787 15.79 -20.58 27.91
C ALA A 787 15.02 -20.41 29.23
N ASP A 788 13.91 -19.66 29.29
CA ASP A 788 13.30 -19.21 30.55
C ASP A 788 11.81 -19.58 30.78
N SER A 789 11.07 -20.12 29.80
CA SER A 789 9.63 -20.45 29.99
C SER A 789 9.33 -21.95 30.11
N LYS A 790 9.79 -22.59 31.18
CA LYS A 790 9.09 -23.77 31.75
C LYS A 790 7.93 -23.28 32.64
N ALA A 791 6.83 -22.85 32.04
CA ALA A 791 5.57 -22.66 32.74
C ALA A 791 4.39 -22.81 31.76
N ASP A 792 3.86 -24.02 31.69
CA ASP A 792 2.60 -24.34 31.01
C ASP A 792 1.43 -23.58 31.66
N ILE A 793 0.67 -22.81 30.88
CA ILE A 793 -0.72 -22.46 31.19
C ILE A 793 -1.54 -22.65 29.92
N ARG A 794 -2.38 -23.71 29.91
CA ARG A 794 -3.41 -23.95 28.89
C ARG A 794 -4.64 -23.12 29.25
N LEU A 795 -5.03 -22.18 28.38
CA LEU A 795 -6.31 -21.46 28.46
C LEU A 795 -7.23 -21.99 27.35
N ASN A 796 -8.25 -22.77 27.72
CA ASN A 796 -9.35 -23.15 26.82
C ASN A 796 -10.48 -22.11 26.93
N GLY A 797 -10.85 -21.52 25.80
CA GLY A 797 -11.79 -20.38 25.69
C GLY A 797 -13.28 -20.72 25.76
N GLU A 798 -13.72 -21.64 26.63
CA GLU A 798 -15.14 -22.04 26.71
C GLU A 798 -15.89 -21.62 27.99
N SER A 799 -15.26 -20.98 28.98
CA SER A 799 -15.93 -20.75 30.28
C SER A 799 -16.46 -19.33 30.55
N ILE A 800 -16.42 -18.42 29.58
CA ILE A 800 -16.98 -17.06 29.77
C ILE A 800 -17.96 -16.83 28.64
N MET A 801 -19.23 -17.21 28.86
CA MET A 801 -20.46 -16.68 28.23
C MET A 801 -21.59 -17.72 28.42
N ARG A 802 -22.36 -17.59 29.49
CA ARG A 802 -23.78 -17.96 29.46
C ARG A 802 -24.58 -16.78 30.03
N PRO A 803 -25.45 -16.13 29.25
CA PRO A 803 -26.38 -15.16 29.79
C PRO A 803 -27.44 -15.91 30.61
N SER A 804 -27.68 -15.45 31.84
CA SER A 804 -28.76 -15.96 32.69
C SER A 804 -30.11 -15.63 32.03
N SER A 805 -30.79 -16.66 31.53
CA SER A 805 -32.16 -16.56 31.02
C SER A 805 -33.13 -16.30 32.17
N SER A 806 -33.80 -15.16 32.14
CA SER A 806 -34.98 -14.88 32.96
C SER A 806 -36.16 -15.73 32.49
N SER A 807 -36.50 -16.77 33.27
CA SER A 807 -37.76 -17.50 33.12
C SER A 807 -38.74 -17.04 34.20
N SER A 808 -39.80 -16.35 33.78
CA SER A 808 -41.02 -16.16 34.55
C SER A 808 -41.78 -17.48 34.67
N SER A 809 -42.06 -17.95 35.90
CA SER A 809 -43.18 -18.87 36.14
C SER A 809 -43.77 -18.67 37.53
N SER A 810 -45.09 -18.52 37.53
CA SER A 810 -46.00 -18.50 38.67
C SER A 810 -46.18 -19.90 39.28
N SER A 811 -46.20 -20.04 40.61
CA SER A 811 -47.25 -20.74 41.38
C SER A 811 -46.89 -20.94 42.87
N SER A 812 -47.82 -20.49 43.73
CA SER A 812 -48.28 -21.05 45.02
C SER A 812 -47.36 -21.88 45.93
N SER A 813 -47.19 -21.41 47.18
CA SER A 813 -47.84 -21.97 48.40
C SER A 813 -46.94 -21.94 49.67
N SER A 814 -47.49 -21.30 50.71
CA SER A 814 -47.36 -21.56 52.16
C SER A 814 -46.01 -21.92 52.79
N SER A 815 -45.50 -21.08 53.71
CA SER A 815 -45.61 -21.33 55.17
C SER A 815 -44.78 -20.33 56.01
N SER A 816 -45.49 -19.52 56.80
CA SER A 816 -45.26 -19.16 58.20
C SER A 816 -43.82 -19.13 58.77
N LYS A 817 -43.33 -17.97 59.24
CA LYS A 817 -43.42 -17.47 60.64
C LYS A 817 -42.37 -16.36 60.95
N SER A 818 -42.82 -15.44 61.80
CA SER A 818 -42.10 -14.59 62.77
C SER A 818 -41.18 -13.44 62.28
N GLU A 819 -41.80 -12.26 62.23
CA GLU A 819 -41.36 -10.99 62.85
C GLU A 819 -40.71 -11.18 64.26
N PRO A 820 -39.92 -10.21 64.82
CA PRO A 820 -40.35 -8.80 64.89
C PRO A 820 -39.28 -7.68 64.81
N SER A 821 -39.74 -6.52 64.32
CA SER A 821 -39.68 -5.18 64.95
C SER A 821 -38.32 -4.50 65.25
N LEU A 822 -38.07 -3.32 64.67
CA LEU A 822 -38.30 -1.98 65.27
C LEU A 822 -37.42 -0.88 64.63
N ASP A 823 -38.13 0.09 64.05
CA ASP A 823 -38.02 1.54 64.21
C ASP A 823 -36.75 2.34 63.83
N ALA A 824 -36.93 3.05 62.69
CA ALA A 824 -37.19 4.50 62.61
C ALA A 824 -36.11 5.51 63.08
N LYS A 825 -35.57 6.25 62.11
CA LYS A 825 -36.11 7.57 61.72
C LYS A 825 -35.67 7.96 60.31
#